data_AF-A0A961TXR6-F1
#
_entry.id   AF-A0A961TXR6-F1
#
_cell.length_a   1.000
_cell.length_b   1.000
_cell.length_c   1.000
_cell.angle_alpha   90.00
_cell.angle_beta   90.00
_cell.angle_gamma   90.00
#
_symmetry.space_group_name_H-M   'P 1'
#
loop_
_entity.id
_entity.type
_entity.pdbx_description
1 polymer ?
#
loop_
_entity_poly.entity_id
_entity_poly.type
_entity_poly.pdbx_seq_one_letter_code
_entity_poly.pdbx_strand_id
1 'polypeptide(L)'
;MADKEFFDILIVVPLEEELVQLLEIFPGTENRSTQTSFRYVVDAGVDGLKVLVIQQDGMGKGYASRAVKDALAVYEFGMIACIGIAGSLSDDLRLCDVCYSEGILDVTENAKVEDIESGMDIALSPSYYDTPAEFAAAINFSRLFPELRPNYVAWQQEAEAYGKSLLPDPVLERDGKEKPLGPPNAKNGMIACGLVTKSAKYNAKIVGVERKVLAIETESGGIFEEGRQASVPCLTIRGISDHADKNKGRLEAETGARVRQIAARNAASFFKLQLQNVHFVSALRAACTSRQLPLDLISSPAPEPEKDLTSTIASIDDLIDERLRELSPEFRLQVKGYKLPVPRIREVHYATGLGHNFSSDPVEVRQALEAENVVLLSLARTYPDYSLPWVIATDLLTAEIGGKQAIPVVVNGDRIRPPQGGFVSASEYPFEVPESVEGTQLVYIINEIPLESQTRIRFLETEMKLKPNAKFVIITRNETNLVAESEFSSAVGASFYHLAGVSFLEIAHFVQKNFEISASEAEVIALRLRDTFRHFDLSAHPTYFAGISKEVLTSLLQANRRAELIQLAVDGFLTFVVAGDKAKVKLSRTTRAKFLRTIATEIHLEKRSFNQADLIEFAKSFADLKHFEIDPIAFVGSFVDSGVLHFENDAAKFSLPFIESYLLAVELVENPEKAKIYFDLTQSIFDVGTFDLYAELGASEDVVKSVIDAMAASVDNFGLDTDEVHALFKDDIRPSSMKSLERLEGLQKSMQRTVEEVREGKGDTQKKQKILDVADRVRETAVDKSGFGRNEVDTAKSDAEIKVEFAVKSWAVGTTLLGAGAEDLSGEIKQTLAELLVELGGVIVHRWTTANAAVDFAQIKADLTSDDSIAELVGDSDNNIAEMRQKVEGVVDILEFAFLAEPTRRILGHLCEGARQKVLATSVERARHNGLVNELIHGAWLSDIDSDRGEKLLADTVRNLPPSPFLRLVLATHLLTRVYWNHWRKEDRLKLLDLAAEVIQPMTRLDKGKIQRIVQREPASSRSRPRRKRGRKG
;
A
#
# COMPACT_ATOMS: atom_id res chain seq x y z
N MET A 1 0.90 26.20 37.15
CA MET A 1 1.55 24.98 37.67
C MET A 1 2.67 25.44 38.59
N ALA A 2 2.92 24.75 39.70
CA ALA A 2 4.09 25.09 40.51
C ALA A 2 5.36 24.77 39.70
N ASP A 3 6.34 25.67 39.68
CA ASP A 3 7.63 25.43 39.02
C ASP A 3 8.26 24.17 39.61
N LYS A 4 8.44 23.13 38.79
CA LYS A 4 9.12 21.91 39.19
C LYS A 4 10.61 22.21 39.35
N GLU A 5 11.24 21.64 40.37
CA GLU A 5 12.69 21.77 40.54
C GLU A 5 13.41 20.99 39.42
N PHE A 6 14.39 21.63 38.80
CA PHE A 6 15.17 21.06 37.70
C PHE A 6 16.44 20.37 38.19
N PHE A 7 16.69 19.17 37.66
CA PHE A 7 17.92 18.40 37.78
C PHE A 7 18.50 18.13 36.38
N ASP A 8 19.81 18.13 36.23
CA ASP A 8 20.43 17.84 34.92
C ASP A 8 20.26 16.36 34.55
N ILE A 9 20.37 15.46 35.54
CA ILE A 9 20.36 14.00 35.31
C ILE A 9 19.48 13.31 36.36
N LEU A 10 18.58 12.44 35.90
CA LEU A 10 17.98 11.38 36.71
C LEU A 10 18.76 10.08 36.50
N ILE A 11 19.34 9.51 37.55
CA ILE A 11 19.90 8.16 37.51
C ILE A 11 18.87 7.19 38.08
N VAL A 12 18.44 6.22 37.26
CA VAL A 12 17.55 5.14 37.67
C VAL A 12 18.40 3.89 37.93
N VAL A 13 18.31 3.38 39.16
CA VAL A 13 19.07 2.21 39.60
C VAL A 13 18.12 1.04 39.89
N PRO A 14 18.27 -0.10 39.20
CA PRO A 14 17.35 -1.23 39.33
C PRO A 14 17.36 -1.94 40.68
N LEU A 15 18.53 -2.27 41.21
CA LEU A 15 18.69 -3.13 42.38
C LEU A 15 19.44 -2.44 43.52
N GLU A 16 19.20 -2.90 44.76
CA GLU A 16 19.82 -2.33 45.96
C GLU A 16 21.35 -2.47 45.93
N GLU A 17 21.85 -3.63 45.52
CA GLU A 17 23.29 -3.88 45.40
C GLU A 17 23.97 -2.98 44.37
N GLU A 18 23.25 -2.58 43.31
CA GLU A 18 23.75 -1.64 42.31
C GLU A 18 23.75 -0.23 42.87
N LEU A 19 22.72 0.13 43.64
CA LEU A 19 22.61 1.43 44.30
C LEU A 19 23.73 1.62 45.32
N VAL A 20 24.05 0.61 46.12
CA VAL A 20 25.17 0.67 47.08
C VAL A 20 26.47 1.01 46.38
N GLN A 21 26.79 0.33 45.27
CA GLN A 21 28.00 0.61 44.50
C GLN A 21 27.95 1.97 43.81
N LEU A 22 26.76 2.41 43.38
CA LEU A 22 26.59 3.73 42.79
C LEU A 22 26.83 4.85 43.82
N LEU A 23 26.32 4.72 45.04
CA LEU A 23 26.49 5.71 46.11
C LEU A 23 27.93 5.81 46.63
N GLU A 24 28.74 4.76 46.49
CA GLU A 24 30.19 4.84 46.73
C GLU A 24 30.89 5.75 45.70
N ILE A 25 30.39 5.81 44.47
CA ILE A 25 30.93 6.64 43.38
C ILE A 25 30.32 8.04 43.40
N PHE A 26 29.03 8.14 43.76
CA PHE A 26 28.22 9.35 43.84
C PHE A 26 27.64 9.52 45.25
N PRO A 27 28.42 10.07 46.21
CA PRO A 27 27.98 10.23 47.59
C PRO A 27 26.71 11.09 47.68
N GLY A 28 25.73 10.64 48.49
CA GLY A 28 24.50 11.39 48.73
C GLY A 28 24.75 12.69 49.49
N THR A 29 24.19 13.79 49.00
CA THR A 29 24.29 15.12 49.61
C THR A 29 22.98 15.57 50.24
N GLU A 30 21.84 15.19 49.65
CA GLU A 30 20.51 15.57 50.15
C GLU A 30 19.49 14.43 49.97
N ASN A 31 18.74 14.11 51.02
CA ASN A 31 17.70 13.09 50.97
C ASN A 31 16.36 13.69 50.47
N ARG A 32 15.85 13.17 49.35
CA ARG A 32 14.55 13.53 48.76
C ARG A 32 13.57 12.36 48.72
N SER A 33 13.84 11.31 49.50
CA SER A 33 13.05 10.09 49.52
C SER A 33 11.63 10.36 50.02
N THR A 34 10.67 9.61 49.48
CA THR A 34 9.28 9.60 49.96
C THR A 34 9.08 8.41 50.90
N GLN A 35 7.85 8.21 51.40
CA GLN A 35 7.52 7.01 52.17
C GLN A 35 7.66 5.71 51.36
N THR A 36 7.69 5.80 50.02
CA THR A 36 7.62 4.64 49.12
C THR A 36 8.73 4.59 48.07
N SER A 37 9.60 5.60 48.00
CA SER A 37 10.62 5.72 46.95
C SER A 37 11.91 6.31 47.51
N PHE A 38 13.03 5.60 47.32
CA PHE A 38 14.36 6.10 47.63
C PHE A 38 14.79 7.13 46.59
N ARG A 39 15.14 8.35 47.04
CA ARG A 39 15.62 9.43 46.17
C ARG A 39 16.68 10.26 46.88
N TYR A 40 17.83 10.46 46.24
CA TYR A 40 18.91 11.27 46.78
C TYR A 40 19.49 12.19 45.72
N VAL A 41 19.74 13.44 46.10
CA VAL A 41 20.68 14.29 45.37
C VAL A 41 22.08 13.80 45.69
N VAL A 42 22.93 13.68 44.68
CA VAL A 42 24.28 13.14 44.82
C VAL A 42 25.33 14.12 44.32
N ASP A 43 26.55 13.99 44.86
CA ASP A 43 27.72 14.73 44.38
C ASP A 43 28.25 14.09 43.08
N ALA A 44 28.04 14.81 41.96
CA ALA A 44 28.54 14.42 40.65
C ALA A 44 30.07 14.61 40.49
N GLY A 45 30.72 15.32 41.41
CA GLY A 45 32.13 15.70 41.32
C GLY A 45 32.44 16.72 40.23
N VAL A 46 31.41 17.41 39.72
CA VAL A 46 31.49 18.42 38.66
C VAL A 46 30.62 19.61 39.07
N ASP A 47 31.25 20.78 39.19
CA ASP A 47 30.56 22.00 39.59
C ASP A 47 29.44 22.36 38.61
N GLY A 48 28.25 22.62 39.16
CA GLY A 48 27.08 23.09 38.41
C GLY A 48 26.20 21.99 37.80
N LEU A 49 26.46 20.70 38.06
CA LEU A 49 25.55 19.60 37.68
C LEU A 49 24.74 19.11 38.89
N LYS A 50 23.41 19.11 38.77
CA LYS A 50 22.48 18.54 39.74
C LYS A 50 22.04 17.15 39.29
N VAL A 51 22.33 16.15 40.11
CA VAL A 51 21.99 14.75 39.80
C VAL A 51 21.09 14.18 40.88
N LEU A 52 19.96 13.62 40.47
CA LEU A 52 19.06 12.87 41.34
C LEU A 52 19.19 11.39 41.05
N VAL A 53 19.38 10.58 42.08
CA VAL A 53 19.34 9.11 42.00
C VAL A 53 18.00 8.63 42.53
N ILE A 54 17.36 7.71 41.80
CA ILE A 54 16.16 6.99 42.22
C ILE A 54 16.39 5.48 42.13
N GLN A 55 15.95 4.75 43.15
CA GLN A 55 15.85 3.30 43.10
C GLN A 55 14.42 2.91 42.73
N GLN A 56 14.27 1.99 41.78
CA GLN A 56 12.95 1.39 41.52
C GLN A 56 12.52 0.44 42.65
N ASP A 57 11.22 0.26 42.81
CA ASP A 57 10.58 -0.51 43.89
C ASP A 57 10.53 -2.03 43.65
N GLY A 58 11.02 -2.51 42.50
CA GLY A 58 11.12 -3.92 42.15
C GLY A 58 11.85 -4.15 40.82
N MET A 59 12.20 -5.40 40.49
CA MET A 59 12.89 -5.73 39.23
C MET A 59 11.92 -5.79 38.05
N GLY A 60 12.32 -5.23 36.90
CA GLY A 60 11.56 -5.33 35.66
C GLY A 60 10.94 -4.03 35.17
N LYS A 61 10.57 -4.05 33.88
CA LYS A 61 10.10 -2.91 33.09
C LYS A 61 9.06 -2.03 33.79
N GLY A 62 8.01 -2.64 34.34
CA GLY A 62 6.89 -1.89 34.94
C GLY A 62 7.28 -1.08 36.18
N TYR A 63 8.23 -1.58 36.98
CA TYR A 63 8.75 -0.84 38.14
C TYR A 63 9.68 0.30 37.70
N ALA A 64 10.49 0.05 36.66
CA ALA A 64 11.36 1.06 36.08
C ALA A 64 10.55 2.26 35.51
N SER A 65 9.49 1.97 34.75
CA SER A 65 8.56 2.99 34.23
C SER A 65 7.91 3.79 35.37
N ARG A 66 7.41 3.11 36.41
CA ARG A 66 6.81 3.78 37.58
C ARG A 66 7.80 4.72 38.27
N ALA A 67 9.04 4.29 38.51
CA ALA A 67 10.04 5.11 39.15
C ALA A 67 10.32 6.40 38.35
N VAL A 68 10.48 6.28 37.03
CA VAL A 68 10.68 7.43 36.14
C VAL A 68 9.47 8.36 36.14
N LYS A 69 8.27 7.81 36.02
CA LYS A 69 7.01 8.57 36.03
C LYS A 69 6.82 9.33 37.34
N ASP A 70 7.09 8.68 38.46
CA ASP A 70 6.98 9.28 39.79
C ASP A 70 8.04 10.36 40.04
N ALA A 71 9.19 10.29 39.38
CA ALA A 71 10.20 11.34 39.40
C ALA A 71 9.78 12.53 38.52
N LEU A 72 9.35 12.27 37.28
CA LEU A 72 8.89 13.29 36.32
C LEU A 72 7.61 14.01 36.77
N ALA A 73 6.80 13.38 37.63
CA ALA A 73 5.66 14.04 38.25
C ALA A 73 6.06 15.22 39.15
N VAL A 74 7.26 15.17 39.75
CA VAL A 74 7.71 16.13 40.78
C VAL A 74 8.83 17.05 40.26
N TYR A 75 9.70 16.52 39.39
CA TYR A 75 10.92 17.18 38.95
C TYR A 75 10.99 17.27 37.43
N GLU A 76 11.87 18.13 36.94
CA GLU A 76 12.28 18.18 35.54
C GLU A 76 13.72 17.68 35.40
N PHE A 77 14.00 17.00 34.29
CA PHE A 77 15.31 16.39 34.03
C PHE A 77 15.87 16.78 32.67
N GLY A 78 17.18 17.01 32.58
CA GLY A 78 17.88 17.16 31.31
C GLY A 78 18.07 15.84 30.57
N MET A 79 18.37 14.76 31.29
CA MET A 79 18.46 13.39 30.77
C MET A 79 18.10 12.34 31.82
N ILE A 80 17.78 11.12 31.38
CA ILE A 80 17.60 9.95 32.25
C ILE A 80 18.66 8.89 31.92
N ALA A 81 19.41 8.48 32.92
CA ALA A 81 20.43 7.44 32.81
C ALA A 81 20.00 6.18 33.57
N CYS A 82 19.90 5.05 32.89
CA CYS A 82 19.75 3.74 33.53
C CYS A 82 21.12 3.15 33.81
N ILE A 83 21.47 2.94 35.09
CA ILE A 83 22.78 2.43 35.48
C ILE A 83 22.59 1.17 36.32
N GLY A 84 23.27 0.09 35.93
CA GLY A 84 23.21 -1.19 36.65
C GLY A 84 24.04 -2.26 35.96
N ILE A 85 23.60 -3.51 36.04
CA ILE A 85 24.26 -4.68 35.43
C ILE A 85 23.40 -5.31 34.33
N ALA A 86 24.03 -6.11 33.47
CA ALA A 86 23.38 -6.88 32.42
C ALA A 86 24.09 -8.23 32.18
N GLY A 87 23.37 -9.17 31.57
CA GLY A 87 23.97 -10.39 31.04
C GLY A 87 24.47 -10.15 29.61
N SER A 88 25.70 -10.56 29.29
CA SER A 88 26.19 -10.48 27.91
C SER A 88 25.45 -11.48 27.02
N LEU A 89 25.14 -11.10 25.78
CA LEU A 89 24.69 -11.96 24.69
C LEU A 89 25.77 -12.11 23.59
N SER A 90 26.77 -11.22 23.56
CA SER A 90 27.84 -11.22 22.56
C SER A 90 29.18 -11.74 23.11
N ASP A 91 29.96 -12.40 22.25
CA ASP A 91 31.33 -12.85 22.58
C ASP A 91 32.34 -11.69 22.66
N ASP A 92 31.91 -10.49 22.25
CA ASP A 92 32.72 -9.29 22.32
C ASP A 92 32.78 -8.64 23.70
N LEU A 93 32.01 -9.14 24.67
CA LEU A 93 31.92 -8.62 26.03
C LEU A 93 32.27 -9.70 27.05
N ARG A 94 33.25 -9.39 27.90
CA ARG A 94 33.69 -10.24 29.01
C ARG A 94 33.04 -9.81 30.32
N LEU A 95 33.21 -10.60 31.37
CA LEU A 95 32.75 -10.21 32.71
C LEU A 95 33.39 -8.89 33.14
N CYS A 96 32.60 -8.04 33.79
CA CYS A 96 32.97 -6.71 34.27
C CYS A 96 33.30 -5.66 33.19
N ASP A 97 33.22 -6.00 31.89
CA ASP A 97 33.18 -4.98 30.82
C ASP A 97 31.92 -4.11 30.98
N VAL A 98 31.91 -2.94 30.35
CA VAL A 98 30.78 -2.01 30.33
C VAL A 98 30.18 -1.96 28.93
N CYS A 99 28.87 -2.10 28.82
CA CYS A 99 28.15 -1.77 27.59
C CYS A 99 27.29 -0.52 27.81
N TYR A 100 27.10 0.25 26.74
CA TYR A 100 26.20 1.40 26.75
C TYR A 100 25.40 1.45 25.47
N SER A 101 24.17 1.95 25.59
CA SER A 101 23.17 1.86 24.53
C SER A 101 23.52 2.76 23.33
N GLU A 102 23.53 2.15 22.15
CA GLU A 102 23.15 2.84 20.89
C GLU A 102 21.63 2.96 20.82
N GLY A 103 20.94 1.92 21.30
CA GLY A 103 19.51 1.84 21.49
C GLY A 103 19.14 0.67 22.39
N ILE A 104 17.84 0.54 22.67
CA ILE A 104 17.21 -0.54 23.42
C ILE A 104 16.28 -1.33 22.51
N LEU A 105 16.42 -2.65 22.54
CA LEU A 105 15.53 -3.62 21.90
C LEU A 105 14.61 -4.21 22.97
N ASP A 106 13.39 -3.71 23.11
CA ASP A 106 12.42 -4.23 24.08
C ASP A 106 11.58 -5.35 23.46
N VAL A 107 11.71 -6.56 23.99
CA VAL A 107 11.01 -7.76 23.48
C VAL A 107 9.83 -8.19 24.37
N THR A 108 9.41 -7.34 25.32
CA THR A 108 8.47 -7.75 26.39
C THR A 108 6.99 -7.59 26.08
N GLU A 109 6.59 -6.62 25.24
CA GLU A 109 5.16 -6.21 25.16
C GLU A 109 4.35 -6.79 24.00
N ASN A 110 4.99 -7.29 22.94
CA ASN A 110 4.30 -7.81 21.75
C ASN A 110 4.73 -9.25 21.38
N ALA A 111 5.30 -9.98 22.34
CA ALA A 111 5.65 -11.38 22.14
C ALA A 111 4.38 -12.25 22.14
N LYS A 112 4.26 -13.17 21.17
CA LYS A 112 3.16 -14.15 21.10
C LYS A 112 3.70 -15.57 21.30
N VAL A 113 2.91 -16.41 21.94
CA VAL A 113 3.20 -17.85 22.03
C VAL A 113 2.55 -18.54 20.84
N GLU A 114 3.33 -19.36 20.14
CA GLU A 114 2.89 -20.16 19.00
C GLU A 114 3.11 -21.65 19.31
N ASP A 115 2.13 -22.48 18.95
CA ASP A 115 2.29 -23.93 19.00
C ASP A 115 3.06 -24.40 17.76
N ILE A 116 4.15 -25.12 17.98
CA ILE A 116 4.93 -25.82 16.95
C ILE A 116 4.83 -27.32 17.17
N GLU A 117 5.11 -28.13 16.14
CA GLU A 117 4.99 -29.60 16.21
C GLU A 117 5.73 -30.23 17.43
N SER A 118 6.79 -29.58 17.91
CA SER A 118 7.60 -30.04 19.04
C SER A 118 7.41 -29.25 20.35
N GLY A 119 6.29 -28.52 20.54
CA GLY A 119 5.97 -27.79 21.77
C GLY A 119 5.53 -26.35 21.53
N MET A 120 5.80 -25.46 22.49
CA MET A 120 5.50 -24.02 22.36
C MET A 120 6.77 -23.24 21.99
N ASP A 121 6.64 -22.25 21.11
CA ASP A 121 7.66 -21.25 20.78
C ASP A 121 7.12 -19.83 21.06
N ILE A 122 8.01 -18.86 21.23
CA ILE A 122 7.65 -17.45 21.50
C ILE A 122 8.09 -16.61 20.30
N ALA A 123 7.18 -16.19 19.43
CA ALA A 123 7.52 -15.22 18.38
C ALA A 123 7.66 -13.82 18.99
N LEU A 124 8.80 -13.19 18.75
CA LEU A 124 9.15 -11.87 19.28
C LEU A 124 8.72 -10.79 18.29
N SER A 125 8.11 -9.72 18.79
CA SER A 125 7.84 -8.48 18.05
C SER A 125 8.42 -7.32 18.87
N PRO A 126 9.66 -6.87 18.59
CA PRO A 126 10.34 -5.91 19.43
C PRO A 126 9.87 -4.46 19.23
N SER A 127 9.96 -3.67 20.28
CA SER A 127 9.95 -2.20 20.24
C SER A 127 11.38 -1.66 20.30
N TYR A 128 11.68 -0.61 19.53
CA TYR A 128 13.01 -0.01 19.47
C TYR A 128 13.01 1.40 20.08
N TYR A 129 14.02 1.67 20.91
CA TYR A 129 14.26 2.99 21.49
C TYR A 129 15.70 3.44 21.25
N ASP A 130 15.89 4.64 20.73
CA ASP A 130 17.22 5.14 20.40
C ASP A 130 17.84 5.94 21.55
N THR A 131 19.15 5.82 21.71
CA THR A 131 19.95 6.75 22.51
C THR A 131 20.38 7.91 21.60
N PRO A 132 20.22 9.19 21.98
CA PRO A 132 20.63 10.30 21.13
C PRO A 132 22.10 10.19 20.73
N ALA A 133 22.38 10.43 19.44
CA ALA A 133 23.67 10.18 18.83
C ALA A 133 24.79 10.99 19.50
N GLU A 134 24.49 12.17 20.02
CA GLU A 134 25.42 13.06 20.71
C GLU A 134 25.98 12.42 21.98
N PHE A 135 25.13 11.75 22.78
CA PHE A 135 25.57 11.04 23.98
C PHE A 135 26.42 9.82 23.61
N ALA A 136 25.98 9.00 22.65
CA ALA A 136 26.73 7.83 22.21
C ALA A 136 28.09 8.23 21.59
N ALA A 137 28.12 9.28 20.76
CA ALA A 137 29.33 9.82 20.15
C ALA A 137 30.28 10.41 21.20
N ALA A 138 29.77 11.18 22.16
CA ALA A 138 30.58 11.71 23.25
C ALA A 138 31.29 10.60 24.03
N ILE A 139 30.57 9.52 24.37
CA ILE A 139 31.16 8.35 25.04
C ILE A 139 32.20 7.66 24.12
N ASN A 140 31.93 7.55 22.82
CA ASN A 140 32.90 7.02 21.86
C ASN A 140 34.19 7.87 21.83
N PHE A 141 34.09 9.20 21.88
CA PHE A 141 35.24 10.10 21.87
C PHE A 141 36.17 9.88 23.07
N SER A 142 35.63 9.51 24.25
CA SER A 142 36.45 9.20 25.43
C SER A 142 37.51 8.11 25.17
N ARG A 143 37.25 7.21 24.22
CA ARG A 143 38.13 6.09 23.84
C ARG A 143 39.05 6.42 22.65
N LEU A 144 38.65 7.38 21.82
CA LEU A 144 39.25 7.65 20.50
C LEU A 144 40.08 8.92 20.47
N PHE A 145 39.63 9.99 21.13
CA PHE A 145 40.30 11.29 21.07
C PHE A 145 41.57 11.29 21.93
N PRO A 146 42.74 11.70 21.39
CA PRO A 146 44.01 11.67 22.10
C PRO A 146 44.00 12.38 23.47
N GLU A 147 43.22 13.44 23.61
CA GLU A 147 43.11 14.27 24.81
C GLU A 147 42.22 13.65 25.89
N LEU A 148 41.26 12.79 25.54
CA LEU A 148 40.36 12.11 26.49
C LEU A 148 40.79 10.68 26.82
N ARG A 149 41.48 10.03 25.88
CA ARG A 149 41.94 8.64 26.00
C ARG A 149 42.76 8.37 27.27
N PRO A 150 43.64 9.26 27.77
CA PRO A 150 44.34 9.03 29.04
C PRO A 150 43.41 8.81 30.22
N ASN A 151 42.29 9.55 30.30
CA ASN A 151 41.31 9.39 31.37
C ASN A 151 40.58 8.05 31.28
N TYR A 152 40.27 7.60 30.05
CA TYR A 152 39.71 6.28 29.82
C TYR A 152 40.67 5.16 30.26
N VAL A 153 41.95 5.27 29.89
CA VAL A 153 42.98 4.28 30.29
C VAL A 153 43.19 4.28 31.82
N ALA A 154 43.18 5.45 32.46
CA ALA A 154 43.26 5.56 33.92
C ALA A 154 42.07 4.86 34.59
N TRP A 155 40.84 5.09 34.10
CA TRP A 155 39.65 4.38 34.56
C TRP A 155 39.79 2.86 34.41
N GLN A 156 40.30 2.37 33.28
CA GLN A 156 40.51 0.92 33.08
C GLN A 156 41.47 0.34 34.14
N GLN A 157 42.55 1.05 34.47
CA GLN A 157 43.54 0.61 35.46
C GLN A 157 42.97 0.61 36.88
N GLU A 158 42.21 1.65 37.25
CA GLU A 158 41.55 1.74 38.56
C GLU A 158 40.50 0.64 38.73
N ALA A 159 39.68 0.42 37.71
CA ALA A 159 38.67 -0.63 37.70
C ALA A 159 39.29 -2.03 37.75
N GLU A 160 40.40 -2.27 37.04
CA GLU A 160 41.16 -3.52 37.10
C GLU A 160 41.73 -3.76 38.50
N ALA A 161 42.34 -2.73 39.11
CA ALA A 161 42.91 -2.82 40.45
C ALA A 161 41.83 -3.13 41.50
N TYR A 162 40.67 -2.48 41.40
CA TYR A 162 39.52 -2.75 42.26
C TYR A 162 39.02 -4.20 42.07
N GLY A 163 38.84 -4.62 40.81
CA GLY A 163 38.40 -5.98 40.48
C GLY A 163 39.33 -7.04 41.06
N LYS A 164 40.65 -6.89 40.90
CA LYS A 164 41.67 -7.79 41.48
C LYS A 164 41.69 -7.79 43.00
N SER A 165 41.36 -6.66 43.64
CA SER A 165 41.31 -6.56 45.11
C SER A 165 40.16 -7.37 45.71
N LEU A 166 39.01 -7.45 45.01
CA LEU A 166 37.83 -8.19 45.45
C LEU A 166 37.85 -9.65 44.97
N LEU A 167 38.35 -9.89 43.77
CA LEU A 167 38.34 -11.19 43.11
C LEU A 167 39.69 -11.46 42.41
N PRO A 168 40.70 -11.89 43.18
CA PRO A 168 42.04 -12.17 42.64
C PRO A 168 42.11 -13.49 41.86
N ASP A 169 41.18 -14.41 42.15
CA ASP A 169 41.14 -15.74 41.54
C ASP A 169 40.48 -15.69 40.14
N PRO A 170 40.89 -16.56 39.21
CA PRO A 170 40.25 -16.70 37.90
C PRO A 170 38.75 -17.01 37.99
N VAL A 171 37.98 -16.49 37.04
CA VAL A 171 36.53 -16.72 36.91
C VAL A 171 36.20 -17.50 35.63
N LEU A 172 35.12 -18.27 35.68
CA LEU A 172 34.61 -19.02 34.54
C LEU A 172 34.03 -18.07 33.48
N GLU A 173 34.70 -18.00 32.33
CA GLU A 173 34.26 -17.23 31.16
C GLU A 173 33.38 -18.06 30.22
N ARG A 174 32.75 -17.39 29.25
CA ARG A 174 31.82 -18.01 28.26
C ARG A 174 32.41 -19.20 27.50
N ASP A 175 33.72 -19.19 27.23
CA ASP A 175 34.41 -20.30 26.55
C ASP A 175 34.67 -21.52 27.45
N GLY A 176 34.15 -21.49 28.68
CA GLY A 176 34.26 -22.57 29.66
C GLY A 176 35.63 -22.64 30.33
N LYS A 177 36.49 -21.64 30.14
CA LYS A 177 37.82 -21.58 30.74
C LYS A 177 37.84 -20.58 31.88
N GLU A 178 38.62 -20.89 32.91
CA GLU A 178 38.89 -19.96 34.01
C GLU A 178 39.95 -18.92 33.56
N LYS A 179 39.61 -17.64 33.66
CA LYS A 179 40.49 -16.52 33.30
C LYS A 179 40.48 -15.45 34.39
N PRO A 180 41.62 -14.80 34.69
CA PRO A 180 41.62 -13.65 35.58
C PRO A 180 40.86 -12.48 34.97
N LEU A 181 40.23 -11.66 35.81
CA LEU A 181 39.65 -10.39 35.38
C LEU A 181 40.76 -9.48 34.85
N GLY A 182 40.56 -8.96 33.63
CA GLY A 182 41.45 -7.99 33.00
C GLY A 182 40.92 -6.56 33.11
N PRO A 183 41.59 -5.59 32.46
CA PRO A 183 41.06 -4.23 32.36
C PRO A 183 39.72 -4.25 31.60
N PRO A 184 38.68 -3.58 32.14
CA PRO A 184 37.36 -3.59 31.53
C PRO A 184 37.35 -2.76 30.25
N ASN A 185 36.70 -3.24 29.21
CA ASN A 185 36.42 -2.46 28.00
C ASN A 185 35.04 -1.83 28.09
N ALA A 186 34.84 -0.75 27.36
CA ALA A 186 33.52 -0.15 27.17
C ALA A 186 33.11 -0.32 25.70
N LYS A 187 31.89 -0.81 25.44
CA LYS A 187 31.39 -1.07 24.08
C LYS A 187 30.00 -0.48 23.85
N ASN A 188 29.83 0.19 22.72
CA ASN A 188 28.56 0.69 22.24
C ASN A 188 27.81 -0.41 21.48
N GLY A 189 26.50 -0.52 21.68
CA GLY A 189 25.63 -1.35 20.85
C GLY A 189 24.21 -1.45 21.39
N MET A 190 23.42 -2.34 20.81
CA MET A 190 22.03 -2.56 21.20
C MET A 190 21.94 -3.34 22.51
N ILE A 191 21.09 -2.91 23.44
CA ILE A 191 20.82 -3.62 24.71
C ILE A 191 19.38 -4.13 24.68
N ALA A 192 19.18 -5.42 24.89
CA ALA A 192 17.84 -6.00 24.91
C ALA A 192 17.18 -5.84 26.29
N CYS A 193 15.95 -5.33 26.33
CA CYS A 193 15.07 -5.39 27.49
C CYS A 193 14.14 -6.59 27.32
N GLY A 194 14.28 -7.62 28.15
CA GLY A 194 13.60 -8.89 27.93
C GLY A 194 13.58 -9.79 29.16
N LEU A 195 13.01 -10.99 29.00
CA LEU A 195 13.06 -12.00 30.06
C LEU A 195 14.50 -12.50 30.20
N VAL A 196 15.13 -12.29 31.34
CA VAL A 196 16.47 -12.84 31.59
C VAL A 196 16.35 -14.34 31.86
N THR A 197 16.77 -15.16 30.89
CA THR A 197 16.67 -16.63 30.97
C THR A 197 18.03 -17.31 30.83
N LYS A 198 18.15 -18.56 31.30
CA LYS A 198 19.28 -19.46 31.00
C LYS A 198 19.11 -20.19 29.66
N SER A 199 18.11 -19.82 28.87
CA SER A 199 17.71 -20.55 27.65
C SER A 199 18.55 -20.10 26.46
N ALA A 200 19.45 -20.97 26.02
CA ALA A 200 20.23 -20.74 24.80
C ALA A 200 19.33 -20.52 23.57
N LYS A 201 18.15 -21.17 23.51
CA LYS A 201 17.19 -20.99 22.42
C LYS A 201 16.58 -19.59 22.42
N TYR A 202 16.14 -19.10 23.58
CA TYR A 202 15.56 -17.76 23.71
C TYR A 202 16.59 -16.67 23.40
N ASN A 203 17.81 -16.82 23.94
CA ASN A 203 18.89 -15.88 23.69
C ASN A 203 19.32 -15.84 22.22
N ALA A 204 19.41 -17.00 21.56
CA ALA A 204 19.66 -17.08 20.13
C ALA A 204 18.53 -16.41 19.31
N LYS A 205 17.29 -16.47 19.79
CA LYS A 205 16.15 -15.79 19.14
C LYS A 205 16.27 -14.28 19.24
N ILE A 206 16.64 -13.73 20.40
CA ILE A 206 16.89 -12.29 20.56
C ILE A 206 18.02 -11.82 19.64
N VAL A 207 19.14 -12.56 19.58
CA VAL A 207 20.26 -12.23 18.68
C VAL A 207 19.85 -12.40 17.20
N GLY A 208 18.94 -13.33 16.90
CA GLY A 208 18.38 -13.50 15.56
C GLY A 208 17.48 -12.35 15.09
N VAL A 209 16.86 -11.63 16.03
CA VAL A 209 16.06 -10.43 15.75
C VAL A 209 16.99 -9.25 15.42
N GLU A 210 18.04 -9.03 16.21
CA GLU A 210 19.06 -8.01 15.93
C GLU A 210 20.46 -8.54 16.27
N ARG A 211 21.30 -8.67 15.23
CA ARG A 211 22.66 -9.22 15.35
C ARG A 211 23.60 -8.35 16.18
N LYS A 212 23.30 -7.05 16.33
CA LYS A 212 24.09 -6.07 17.10
C LYS A 212 23.77 -6.06 18.60
N VAL A 213 22.85 -6.91 19.07
CA VAL A 213 22.55 -7.01 20.51
C VAL A 213 23.79 -7.50 21.27
N LEU A 214 24.23 -6.69 22.22
CA LEU A 214 25.40 -6.96 23.03
C LEU A 214 25.06 -7.62 24.37
N ALA A 215 24.00 -7.15 25.00
CA ALA A 215 23.62 -7.55 26.36
C ALA A 215 22.10 -7.56 26.54
N ILE A 216 21.63 -8.21 27.60
CA ILE A 216 20.22 -8.29 28.00
C ILE A 216 20.04 -7.90 29.47
N GLU A 217 18.99 -7.12 29.73
CA GLU A 217 18.55 -6.65 31.04
C GLU A 217 17.00 -6.54 31.07
N THR A 218 16.42 -5.98 32.13
CA THR A 218 14.98 -6.04 32.40
C THR A 218 14.28 -4.68 32.53
N GLU A 219 14.99 -3.56 32.46
CA GLU A 219 14.44 -2.24 32.87
C GLU A 219 14.38 -1.20 31.75
N SER A 220 15.36 -1.20 30.84
CA SER A 220 15.62 -0.06 29.96
C SER A 220 14.45 0.23 29.02
N GLY A 221 13.68 -0.78 28.62
CA GLY A 221 12.49 -0.60 27.79
C GLY A 221 11.48 0.35 28.43
N GLY A 222 11.23 0.24 29.74
CA GLY A 222 10.27 1.09 30.45
C GLY A 222 10.82 2.50 30.71
N ILE A 223 12.13 2.61 30.95
CA ILE A 223 12.78 3.91 31.16
C ILE A 223 12.79 4.73 29.86
N PHE A 224 13.10 4.09 28.74
CA PHE A 224 13.12 4.74 27.43
C PHE A 224 11.70 5.05 26.93
N GLU A 225 10.72 4.22 27.26
CA GLU A 225 9.32 4.50 26.97
C GLU A 225 8.83 5.77 27.68
N GLU A 226 9.02 5.86 29.01
CA GLU A 226 8.61 7.05 29.77
C GLU A 226 9.44 8.29 29.39
N GLY A 227 10.74 8.10 29.12
CA GLY A 227 11.60 9.17 28.61
C GLY A 227 11.11 9.72 27.28
N ARG A 228 10.78 8.85 26.31
CA ARG A 228 10.21 9.26 25.02
C ARG A 228 8.87 9.99 25.20
N GLN A 229 7.98 9.49 26.06
CA GLN A 229 6.69 10.15 26.34
C GLN A 229 6.86 11.54 26.95
N ALA A 230 7.88 11.73 27.79
CA ALA A 230 8.20 13.02 28.39
C ALA A 230 9.26 13.82 27.61
N SER A 231 9.60 13.40 26.39
CA SER A 231 10.63 13.96 25.51
C SER A 231 12.01 14.15 26.18
N VAL A 232 12.33 13.32 27.18
CA VAL A 232 13.61 13.35 27.91
C VAL A 232 14.58 12.36 27.27
N PRO A 233 15.80 12.77 26.89
CA PRO A 233 16.76 11.85 26.33
C PRO A 233 17.18 10.79 27.36
N CYS A 234 17.27 9.54 26.91
CA CYS A 234 17.64 8.40 27.74
C CYS A 234 18.98 7.78 27.30
N LEU A 235 19.71 7.24 28.26
CA LEU A 235 20.96 6.49 28.06
C LEU A 235 21.00 5.32 29.05
N THR A 236 21.36 4.12 28.58
CA THR A 236 21.63 2.99 29.45
C THR A 236 23.13 2.68 29.47
N ILE A 237 23.68 2.47 30.67
CA ILE A 237 25.05 1.98 30.89
C ILE A 237 24.99 0.78 31.83
N ARG A 238 25.44 -0.39 31.36
CA ARG A 238 25.42 -1.63 32.11
C ARG A 238 26.80 -2.26 32.24
N GLY A 239 27.13 -2.73 33.44
CA GLY A 239 28.28 -3.61 33.66
C GLY A 239 27.88 -5.07 33.41
N ILE A 240 28.76 -5.85 32.79
CA ILE A 240 28.46 -7.25 32.48
C ILE A 240 28.67 -8.12 33.72
N SER A 241 27.57 -8.63 34.28
CA SER A 241 27.58 -9.47 35.49
C SER A 241 27.66 -10.96 35.22
N ASP A 242 27.21 -11.39 34.04
CA ASP A 242 27.15 -12.78 33.61
C ASP A 242 27.06 -12.89 32.08
N HIS A 243 27.06 -14.11 31.54
CA HIS A 243 26.98 -14.35 30.09
C HIS A 243 25.59 -14.76 29.59
N ALA A 244 24.53 -14.51 30.38
CA ALA A 244 23.16 -14.91 30.14
C ALA A 244 22.99 -16.41 29.85
N ASP A 245 23.91 -17.26 30.33
CA ASP A 245 23.95 -18.67 30.01
C ASP A 245 23.55 -19.55 31.20
N LYS A 246 23.62 -20.87 30.99
CA LYS A 246 23.35 -21.85 32.05
C LYS A 246 24.33 -21.79 33.23
N ASN A 247 25.50 -21.18 33.07
CA ASN A 247 26.57 -21.13 34.07
C ASN A 247 26.38 -19.99 35.08
N LYS A 248 25.46 -19.05 34.84
CA LYS A 248 25.17 -17.92 35.75
C LYS A 248 25.09 -18.32 37.22
N GLY A 249 24.31 -19.35 37.55
CA GLY A 249 24.13 -19.79 38.94
C GLY A 249 25.40 -20.38 39.58
N ARG A 250 26.27 -20.98 38.76
CA ARG A 250 27.57 -21.49 39.21
C ARG A 250 28.54 -20.34 39.45
N LEU A 251 28.60 -19.38 38.53
CA LEU A 251 29.42 -18.17 38.65
C LEU A 251 29.08 -17.38 39.92
N GLU A 252 27.78 -17.21 40.20
CA GLU A 252 27.31 -16.51 41.41
C GLU A 252 27.70 -17.25 42.70
N ALA A 253 27.58 -18.59 42.71
CA ALA A 253 27.94 -19.41 43.86
C ALA A 253 29.46 -19.42 44.13
N GLU A 254 30.29 -19.47 43.08
CA GLU A 254 31.75 -19.50 43.21
C GLU A 254 32.34 -18.13 43.59
N THR A 255 31.72 -17.03 43.12
CA THR A 255 32.24 -15.67 43.32
C THR A 255 31.58 -14.91 44.47
N GLY A 256 30.50 -15.44 45.06
CA GLY A 256 29.76 -14.79 46.14
C GLY A 256 29.19 -13.43 45.75
N ALA A 257 28.66 -13.31 44.53
CA ALA A 257 28.14 -12.08 43.92
C ALA A 257 29.17 -10.94 43.70
N ARG A 258 30.46 -11.16 43.94
CA ARG A 258 31.50 -10.14 43.74
C ARG A 258 31.60 -9.64 42.30
N VAL A 259 31.31 -10.51 41.31
CA VAL A 259 31.26 -10.09 39.89
C VAL A 259 30.16 -9.05 39.66
N ARG A 260 28.98 -9.22 40.26
CA ARG A 260 27.87 -8.24 40.18
C ARG A 260 28.28 -6.90 40.82
N GLN A 261 28.96 -6.97 41.96
CA GLN A 261 29.50 -5.79 42.65
C GLN A 261 30.50 -5.02 41.78
N ILE A 262 31.48 -5.72 41.19
CA ILE A 262 32.49 -5.12 40.31
C ILE A 262 31.83 -4.54 39.05
N ALA A 263 30.91 -5.29 38.41
CA ALA A 263 30.18 -4.84 37.23
C ALA A 263 29.36 -3.56 37.50
N ALA A 264 28.61 -3.51 38.59
CA ALA A 264 27.82 -2.33 38.98
C ALA A 264 28.73 -1.11 39.23
N ARG A 265 29.84 -1.30 39.95
CA ARG A 265 30.82 -0.23 40.18
C ARG A 265 31.47 0.23 38.88
N ASN A 266 31.80 -0.68 37.96
CA ASN A 266 32.39 -0.33 36.67
C ASN A 266 31.41 0.51 35.84
N ALA A 267 30.12 0.19 35.83
CA ALA A 267 29.10 1.01 35.17
C ALA A 267 29.00 2.42 35.80
N ALA A 268 28.93 2.51 37.13
CA ALA A 268 28.82 3.79 37.83
C ALA A 268 30.08 4.67 37.68
N SER A 269 31.27 4.09 37.84
CA SER A 269 32.55 4.80 37.66
C SER A 269 32.78 5.20 36.20
N PHE A 270 32.35 4.38 35.24
CA PHE A 270 32.40 4.74 33.83
C PHE A 270 31.45 5.90 33.51
N PHE A 271 30.25 5.94 34.09
CA PHE A 271 29.36 7.09 33.97
C PHE A 271 29.99 8.35 34.56
N LYS A 272 30.63 8.25 35.74
CA LYS A 272 31.35 9.38 36.37
C LYS A 272 32.47 9.92 35.48
N LEU A 273 33.20 9.04 34.79
CA LEU A 273 34.19 9.45 33.78
C LEU A 273 33.54 10.29 32.66
N GLN A 274 32.31 9.96 32.24
CA GLN A 274 31.63 10.75 31.20
C GLN A 274 31.18 12.12 31.69
N LEU A 275 30.93 12.32 32.99
CA LEU A 275 30.67 13.66 33.52
C LEU A 275 31.90 14.58 33.47
N GLN A 276 33.10 14.01 33.32
CA GLN A 276 34.35 14.76 33.09
C GLN A 276 34.66 14.94 31.59
N ASN A 277 33.88 14.30 30.71
CA ASN A 277 34.03 14.40 29.26
C ASN A 277 33.32 15.65 28.75
N VAL A 278 34.11 16.62 28.25
CA VAL A 278 33.59 17.92 27.78
C VAL A 278 32.50 17.78 26.71
N HIS A 279 32.58 16.76 25.84
CA HIS A 279 31.56 16.53 24.81
C HIS A 279 30.26 16.00 25.41
N PHE A 280 30.34 15.14 26.43
CA PHE A 280 29.16 14.61 27.11
C PHE A 280 28.46 15.70 27.92
N VAL A 281 29.23 16.52 28.64
CA VAL A 281 28.69 17.69 29.36
C VAL A 281 28.10 18.73 28.41
N SER A 282 28.69 18.92 27.23
CA SER A 282 28.13 19.80 26.20
C SER A 282 26.79 19.29 25.67
N ALA A 283 26.69 17.98 25.39
CA ALA A 283 25.43 17.35 24.97
C ALA A 283 24.35 17.46 26.06
N LEU A 284 24.73 17.22 27.32
CA LEU A 284 23.84 17.38 28.47
C LEU A 284 23.34 18.83 28.60
N ARG A 285 24.23 19.82 28.53
CA ARG A 285 23.84 21.24 28.61
C ARG A 285 22.92 21.65 27.47
N ALA A 286 23.15 21.14 26.25
CA ALA A 286 22.26 21.39 25.12
C ALA A 286 20.85 20.83 25.40
N ALA A 287 20.76 19.61 25.96
CA ALA A 287 19.50 18.99 26.38
C ALA A 287 18.81 19.75 27.54
N CYS A 288 19.57 20.33 28.47
CA CYS A 288 19.02 21.20 29.53
C CYS A 288 18.52 22.55 28.96
N THR A 289 19.27 23.16 28.04
CA THR A 289 18.97 24.50 27.50
C THR A 289 17.72 24.51 26.63
N SER A 290 17.48 23.45 25.85
CA SER A 290 16.24 23.30 25.07
C SER A 290 14.97 23.21 25.93
N ARG A 291 15.11 22.91 27.23
CA ARG A 291 14.02 22.79 28.21
C ARG A 291 13.89 24.00 29.13
N GLN A 292 14.99 24.72 29.36
CA GLN A 292 15.05 25.89 30.26
C GLN A 292 14.76 27.23 29.58
N LEU A 293 14.22 27.28 28.36
CA LEU A 293 13.80 28.54 27.75
C LEU A 293 12.39 28.94 28.25
N PRO A 294 12.27 29.89 29.20
CA PRO A 294 11.03 30.64 29.34
C PRO A 294 10.83 31.48 28.07
N LEU A 295 9.58 31.55 27.61
CA LEU A 295 9.12 32.58 26.68
C LEU A 295 9.45 33.96 27.24
N ASP A 296 10.58 34.54 26.84
CA ASP A 296 10.78 35.99 26.90
C ASP A 296 11.89 36.46 25.93
N LEU A 297 11.42 37.24 24.95
CA LEU A 297 12.03 38.41 24.30
C LEU A 297 13.43 38.31 23.66
N ILE A 298 13.40 38.34 22.32
CA ILE A 298 14.25 39.12 21.40
C ILE A 298 15.69 39.32 21.87
N SER A 299 16.57 38.40 21.49
CA SER A 299 17.93 38.77 21.11
C SER A 299 18.41 37.79 20.03
N SER A 300 18.84 38.35 18.91
CA SER A 300 19.19 37.63 17.69
C SER A 300 20.15 36.46 17.97
N PRO A 301 19.90 35.26 17.43
CA PRO A 301 20.88 34.19 17.53
C PRO A 301 22.11 34.55 16.69
N ALA A 302 23.29 34.30 17.24
CA ALA A 302 24.46 34.04 16.43
C ALA A 302 24.13 32.90 15.43
N PRO A 303 24.67 32.92 14.21
CA PRO A 303 24.26 31.96 13.18
C PRO A 303 24.55 30.54 13.66
N GLU A 304 23.49 29.75 13.82
CA GLU A 304 23.60 28.30 14.01
C GLU A 304 24.33 27.70 12.81
N PRO A 305 25.13 26.64 12.99
CA PRO A 305 25.65 25.87 11.86
C PRO A 305 24.45 25.37 11.05
N GLU A 306 24.39 25.73 9.77
CA GLU A 306 23.30 25.37 8.85
C GLU A 306 22.92 23.89 9.04
N LYS A 307 21.68 23.63 9.49
CA LYS A 307 21.11 22.28 9.45
C LYS A 307 21.17 21.81 8.00
N ASP A 308 21.93 20.76 7.76
CA ASP A 308 22.02 20.13 6.45
C ASP A 308 20.60 19.72 6.00
N LEU A 309 20.20 20.11 4.79
CA LEU A 309 18.92 19.77 4.16
C LEU A 309 18.64 18.26 4.24
N THR A 310 19.69 17.43 4.15
CA THR A 310 19.61 15.97 4.27
C THR A 310 19.07 15.53 5.62
N SER A 311 19.54 16.15 6.72
CA SER A 311 19.06 15.84 8.08
C SER A 311 17.61 16.28 8.29
N THR A 312 17.21 17.39 7.66
CA THR A 312 15.84 17.90 7.70
C THR A 312 14.88 16.95 6.97
N ILE A 313 15.25 16.49 5.78
CA ILE A 313 14.46 15.53 5.01
C ILE A 313 14.27 14.23 5.79
N ALA A 314 15.32 13.70 6.42
CA ALA A 314 15.22 12.48 7.22
C ALA A 314 14.28 12.62 8.42
N SER A 315 14.32 13.77 9.13
CA SER A 315 13.38 14.03 10.23
C SER A 315 11.93 14.16 9.76
N ILE A 316 11.70 14.74 8.58
CA ILE A 316 10.35 14.83 7.99
C ILE A 316 9.86 13.45 7.56
N ASP A 317 10.72 12.62 6.95
CA ASP A 317 10.39 11.26 6.54
C ASP A 317 9.98 10.38 7.74
N ASP A 318 10.75 10.44 8.83
CA ASP A 318 10.45 9.71 10.07
C ASP A 318 9.10 10.11 10.66
N LEU A 319 8.78 11.40 10.65
CA LEU A 319 7.52 11.89 11.18
C LEU A 319 6.32 11.50 10.31
N ILE A 320 6.47 11.56 8.99
CA ILE A 320 5.45 11.10 8.05
C ILE A 320 5.23 9.58 8.25
N ASP A 321 6.29 8.78 8.37
CA ASP A 321 6.19 7.33 8.63
C ASP A 321 5.47 7.04 9.95
N GLU A 322 5.81 7.74 11.04
CA GLU A 322 5.11 7.62 12.33
C GLU A 322 3.60 7.92 12.20
N ARG A 323 3.24 9.03 11.53
CA ARG A 323 1.84 9.39 11.31
C ARG A 323 1.09 8.39 10.45
N LEU A 324 1.72 7.85 9.40
CA LEU A 324 1.12 6.78 8.60
C LEU A 324 0.91 5.49 9.42
N ARG A 325 1.83 5.13 10.33
CA ARG A 325 1.67 3.97 11.23
C ARG A 325 0.58 4.17 12.30
N GLU A 326 0.36 5.41 12.73
CA GLU A 326 -0.76 5.75 13.60
C GLU A 326 -2.09 5.62 12.85
N LEU A 327 -2.15 6.17 11.64
CA LEU A 327 -3.38 6.30 10.84
C LEU A 327 -3.75 5.04 10.06
N SER A 328 -2.83 4.13 9.76
CA SER A 328 -3.11 2.88 9.04
C SER A 328 -2.56 1.65 9.80
N PRO A 329 -3.45 0.78 10.33
CA PRO A 329 -3.07 -0.48 10.96
C PRO A 329 -2.26 -1.41 10.04
N GLU A 330 -2.60 -1.45 8.76
CA GLU A 330 -1.93 -2.27 7.75
C GLU A 330 -0.51 -1.75 7.46
N PHE A 331 -0.35 -0.42 7.37
CA PHE A 331 0.97 0.21 7.20
C PHE A 331 1.87 0.01 8.43
N ARG A 332 1.28 -0.07 9.64
CA ARG A 332 2.03 -0.33 10.88
C ARG A 332 2.85 -1.61 10.83
N LEU A 333 2.36 -2.63 10.11
CA LEU A 333 3.03 -3.93 9.94
C LEU A 333 4.18 -3.91 8.92
N GLN A 334 4.30 -2.83 8.14
CA GLN A 334 5.28 -2.72 7.07
C GLN A 334 6.65 -2.23 7.59
N VAL A 335 7.71 -2.60 6.88
CA VAL A 335 9.08 -2.17 7.19
C VAL A 335 9.25 -0.65 7.05
N LYS A 336 10.20 -0.06 7.78
CA LYS A 336 10.52 1.37 7.65
C LYS A 336 10.97 1.69 6.21
N GLY A 337 10.46 2.77 5.63
CA GLY A 337 10.71 3.16 4.24
C GLY A 337 9.80 2.49 3.21
N TYR A 338 8.76 1.77 3.65
CA TYR A 338 7.69 1.28 2.79
C TYR A 338 6.91 2.46 2.21
N LYS A 339 6.82 2.57 0.88
CA LYS A 339 6.11 3.67 0.21
C LYS A 339 4.79 3.20 -0.38
N LEU A 340 3.71 3.89 -0.04
CA LEU A 340 2.40 3.69 -0.64
C LEU A 340 2.30 4.38 -1.99
N PRO A 341 1.55 3.83 -2.95
CA PRO A 341 1.35 4.47 -4.23
C PRO A 341 0.38 5.66 -4.09
N VAL A 342 0.62 6.72 -4.86
CA VAL A 342 -0.11 7.99 -4.72
C VAL A 342 -1.24 8.06 -5.75
N PRO A 343 -2.45 8.52 -5.38
CA PRO A 343 -3.52 8.71 -6.34
C PRO A 343 -3.28 9.93 -7.24
N ARG A 344 -3.82 9.89 -8.45
CA ARG A 344 -3.80 11.03 -9.37
C ARG A 344 -4.89 12.03 -9.02
N ILE A 345 -4.80 13.23 -9.58
CA ILE A 345 -5.81 14.28 -9.46
C ILE A 345 -6.21 14.78 -10.84
N ARG A 346 -7.45 15.21 -11.01
CA ARG A 346 -7.97 15.65 -12.30
C ARG A 346 -8.68 16.99 -12.16
N GLU A 347 -8.35 17.93 -13.04
CA GLU A 347 -8.90 19.28 -13.00
C GLU A 347 -10.38 19.28 -13.43
N VAL A 348 -11.16 20.15 -12.78
CA VAL A 348 -12.61 20.25 -12.94
C VAL A 348 -12.98 21.69 -13.24
N HIS A 349 -13.84 21.89 -14.24
CA HIS A 349 -14.48 23.17 -14.45
C HIS A 349 -15.98 23.05 -14.16
N TYR A 350 -16.46 23.80 -13.18
CA TYR A 350 -17.89 23.95 -12.95
C TYR A 350 -18.49 24.79 -14.08
N ALA A 351 -18.99 24.13 -15.12
CA ALA A 351 -19.89 24.78 -16.06
C ALA A 351 -21.20 25.14 -15.35
N THR A 352 -21.89 26.18 -15.80
CA THR A 352 -23.22 26.54 -15.32
C THR A 352 -24.23 25.43 -15.65
N GLY A 353 -24.31 24.40 -14.80
CA GLY A 353 -25.13 23.20 -14.96
C GLY A 353 -24.65 22.09 -14.01
N LEU A 354 -25.57 21.25 -13.52
CA LEU A 354 -25.36 20.18 -12.52
C LEU A 354 -24.53 18.98 -13.05
N GLY A 355 -23.37 19.23 -13.66
CA GLY A 355 -22.48 18.19 -14.17
C GLY A 355 -21.01 18.57 -14.03
N HIS A 356 -20.18 17.59 -13.64
CA HIS A 356 -18.73 17.73 -13.62
C HIS A 356 -18.21 17.54 -15.05
N ASN A 357 -17.79 18.62 -15.72
CA ASN A 357 -17.06 18.51 -16.96
C ASN A 357 -15.55 18.51 -16.64
N PHE A 358 -14.89 17.38 -16.90
CA PHE A 358 -13.45 17.28 -16.73
C PHE A 358 -12.72 17.99 -17.89
N SER A 359 -11.77 18.87 -17.56
CA SER A 359 -11.03 19.67 -18.55
C SER A 359 -9.78 18.97 -19.10
N SER A 360 -9.22 18.01 -18.34
CA SER A 360 -7.90 17.43 -18.60
C SER A 360 -7.83 15.95 -18.21
N ASP A 361 -6.71 15.29 -18.57
CA ASP A 361 -6.40 13.94 -18.09
C ASP A 361 -5.98 13.96 -16.62
N PRO A 362 -6.17 12.86 -15.86
CA PRO A 362 -5.62 12.75 -14.52
C PRO A 362 -4.09 12.85 -14.52
N VAL A 363 -3.55 13.71 -13.66
CA VAL A 363 -2.12 13.98 -13.47
C VAL A 363 -1.67 13.64 -12.05
N GLU A 364 -0.36 13.47 -11.85
CA GLU A 364 0.19 13.30 -10.50
C GLU A 364 0.14 14.64 -9.73
N VAL A 365 0.01 14.61 -8.40
CA VAL A 365 -0.06 15.83 -7.57
C VAL A 365 1.15 16.75 -7.80
N ARG A 366 2.36 16.18 -7.86
CA ARG A 366 3.61 16.91 -8.19
C ARG A 366 3.55 17.61 -9.56
N GLN A 367 2.87 17.02 -10.55
CA GLN A 367 2.76 17.61 -11.89
C GLN A 367 1.78 18.79 -11.90
N ALA A 368 0.67 18.69 -11.17
CA ALA A 368 -0.23 19.82 -10.99
C ALA A 368 0.49 20.99 -10.30
N LEU A 369 1.32 20.70 -9.29
CA LEU A 369 2.11 21.71 -8.60
C LEU A 369 3.23 22.34 -9.44
N GLU A 370 3.61 21.78 -10.59
CA GLU A 370 4.50 22.47 -11.55
C GLU A 370 3.79 23.65 -12.21
N ALA A 371 2.50 23.48 -12.55
CA ALA A 371 1.69 24.50 -13.21
C ALA A 371 1.02 25.47 -12.21
N GLU A 372 0.57 24.94 -11.08
CA GLU A 372 -0.29 25.64 -10.14
C GLU A 372 0.42 25.99 -8.83
N ASN A 373 0.04 27.12 -8.22
CA ASN A 373 0.51 27.49 -6.89
C ASN A 373 -0.44 27.03 -5.79
N VAL A 374 -1.73 26.92 -6.10
CA VAL A 374 -2.76 26.47 -5.15
C VAL A 374 -3.63 25.43 -5.84
N VAL A 375 -3.58 24.20 -5.33
CA VAL A 375 -4.43 23.08 -5.75
C VAL A 375 -5.49 22.87 -4.69
N LEU A 376 -6.77 22.95 -5.07
CA LEU A 376 -7.87 22.58 -4.20
C LEU A 376 -8.41 21.21 -4.62
N LEU A 377 -8.20 20.21 -3.77
CA LEU A 377 -8.53 18.81 -3.96
C LEU A 377 -9.78 18.44 -3.18
N SER A 378 -10.87 18.18 -3.90
CA SER A 378 -12.13 17.70 -3.34
C SER A 378 -12.16 16.18 -3.29
N LEU A 379 -12.44 15.65 -2.09
CA LEU A 379 -12.64 14.23 -1.81
C LEU A 379 -14.12 13.94 -1.63
N ALA A 380 -14.56 12.77 -2.11
CA ALA A 380 -15.87 12.26 -1.78
C ALA A 380 -16.00 12.08 -0.25
N ARG A 381 -17.20 12.33 0.29
CA ARG A 381 -17.47 12.14 1.72
C ARG A 381 -17.20 10.71 2.20
N THR A 382 -17.25 9.75 1.28
CA THR A 382 -17.05 8.32 1.50
C THR A 382 -15.57 7.90 1.48
N TYR A 383 -14.64 8.84 1.33
CA TYR A 383 -13.21 8.56 1.33
C TYR A 383 -12.74 8.11 2.73
N PRO A 384 -12.01 6.98 2.83
CA PRO A 384 -12.03 6.09 3.99
C PRO A 384 -11.24 6.54 5.22
N ASP A 385 -10.24 7.42 5.10
CA ASP A 385 -9.40 7.84 6.23
C ASP A 385 -8.74 9.22 6.04
N TYR A 386 -7.90 9.63 6.99
CA TYR A 386 -7.14 10.89 7.01
C TYR A 386 -5.65 10.73 6.66
N SER A 387 -5.26 9.61 6.05
CA SER A 387 -3.87 9.32 5.69
C SER A 387 -3.44 9.95 4.36
N LEU A 388 -4.36 10.28 3.45
CA LEU A 388 -4.04 10.86 2.14
C LEU A 388 -3.09 12.08 2.18
N PRO A 389 -3.26 13.08 3.08
CA PRO A 389 -2.32 14.19 3.21
C PRO A 389 -0.88 13.73 3.46
N TRP A 390 -0.71 12.67 4.25
CA TRP A 390 0.59 12.08 4.60
C TRP A 390 1.17 11.23 3.47
N VAL A 391 0.31 10.54 2.72
CA VAL A 391 0.74 9.83 1.49
C VAL A 391 1.25 10.82 0.44
N ILE A 392 0.54 11.94 0.24
CA ILE A 392 0.99 13.03 -0.64
C ILE A 392 2.30 13.63 -0.13
N ALA A 393 2.42 13.85 1.19
CA ALA A 393 3.67 14.35 1.78
C ALA A 393 4.86 13.41 1.50
N THR A 394 4.66 12.09 1.64
CA THR A 394 5.72 11.08 1.37
C THR A 394 6.24 11.14 -0.06
N ASP A 395 5.35 11.39 -1.02
CA ASP A 395 5.70 11.53 -2.43
C ASP A 395 6.49 12.80 -2.70
N LEU A 396 5.95 13.93 -2.23
CA LEU A 396 6.53 15.25 -2.40
C LEU A 396 7.91 15.35 -1.76
N LEU A 397 8.15 14.70 -0.62
CA LEU A 397 9.45 14.68 0.03
C LEU A 397 10.56 14.07 -0.86
N THR A 398 10.20 13.28 -1.87
CA THR A 398 11.14 12.72 -2.86
C THR A 398 11.00 13.29 -4.26
N ALA A 399 10.20 14.35 -4.42
CA ALA A 399 9.98 15.01 -5.70
C ALA A 399 10.75 16.33 -5.79
N GLU A 400 11.09 16.72 -7.02
CA GLU A 400 11.50 18.07 -7.35
C GLU A 400 10.34 18.80 -8.01
N ILE A 401 10.14 20.07 -7.64
CA ILE A 401 9.15 20.97 -8.25
C ILE A 401 9.89 22.22 -8.73
N GLY A 402 9.83 22.51 -10.02
CA GLY A 402 10.55 23.64 -10.60
C GLY A 402 12.08 23.55 -10.41
N GLY A 403 12.63 22.32 -10.37
CA GLY A 403 14.05 22.06 -10.13
C GLY A 403 14.51 22.28 -8.68
N LYS A 404 13.57 22.42 -7.73
CA LYS A 404 13.83 22.56 -6.30
C LYS A 404 13.28 21.36 -5.54
N GLN A 405 13.99 20.90 -4.50
CA GLN A 405 13.53 19.82 -3.63
C GLN A 405 12.26 20.24 -2.89
N ALA A 406 11.17 19.48 -3.06
CA ALA A 406 9.93 19.77 -2.36
C ALA A 406 10.02 19.37 -0.88
N ILE A 407 9.52 20.24 -0.01
CA ILE A 407 9.47 20.07 1.44
C ILE A 407 7.99 20.22 1.87
N PRO A 408 7.28 19.09 2.10
CA PRO A 408 5.87 19.10 2.45
C PRO A 408 5.68 19.52 3.91
N VAL A 409 4.63 20.28 4.20
CA VAL A 409 4.20 20.65 5.57
C VAL A 409 2.72 20.36 5.74
N VAL A 410 2.38 19.36 6.54
CA VAL A 410 0.98 18.97 6.77
C VAL A 410 0.37 19.84 7.88
N VAL A 411 -0.74 20.49 7.56
CA VAL A 411 -1.43 21.45 8.42
C VAL A 411 -2.87 20.98 8.65
N ASN A 412 -3.29 20.98 9.91
CA ASN A 412 -4.67 20.71 10.28
C ASN A 412 -5.49 22.00 10.19
N GLY A 413 -6.33 22.15 9.15
CA GLY A 413 -7.04 23.40 8.91
C GLY A 413 -8.12 23.72 9.94
N ASP A 414 -8.64 22.73 10.69
CA ASP A 414 -9.57 22.97 11.79
C ASP A 414 -8.95 23.71 12.98
N ARG A 415 -7.62 23.65 13.10
CA ARG A 415 -6.85 24.39 14.10
C ARG A 415 -6.55 25.82 13.68
N ILE A 416 -6.77 26.17 12.40
CA ILE A 416 -6.55 27.53 11.90
C ILE A 416 -7.65 28.46 12.42
N ARG A 417 -7.28 29.34 13.37
CA ARG A 417 -8.22 30.22 14.09
C ARG A 417 -7.56 31.58 14.40
N PRO A 418 -8.19 32.71 14.05
CA PRO A 418 -7.69 34.02 14.47
C PRO A 418 -7.82 34.21 16.00
N PRO A 419 -6.95 35.01 16.65
CA PRO A 419 -5.81 35.74 16.09
C PRO A 419 -4.44 35.01 16.22
N GLN A 420 -4.35 33.90 16.94
CA GLN A 420 -3.08 33.23 17.29
C GLN A 420 -2.95 31.77 16.79
N GLY A 421 -3.87 31.29 15.96
CA GLY A 421 -3.88 29.94 15.39
C GLY A 421 -3.50 29.91 13.90
N GLY A 422 -2.29 30.35 13.52
CA GLY A 422 -1.78 30.34 12.14
C GLY A 422 -1.14 29.02 11.71
N PHE A 423 -0.53 28.95 10.52
CA PHE A 423 0.04 27.69 9.96
C PHE A 423 1.04 27.01 10.89
N VAL A 424 1.92 27.78 11.53
CA VAL A 424 2.95 27.25 12.47
C VAL A 424 2.33 26.56 13.69
N SER A 425 1.22 27.09 14.19
CA SER A 425 0.52 26.50 15.34
C SER A 425 -0.39 25.33 14.96
N ALA A 426 -0.78 25.27 13.68
CA ALA A 426 -1.70 24.28 13.14
C ALA A 426 -0.96 23.11 12.45
N SER A 427 0.34 23.25 12.18
CA SER A 427 1.20 22.17 11.70
C SER A 427 1.42 21.12 12.78
N GLU A 428 1.42 19.86 12.39
CA GLU A 428 1.55 18.75 13.35
C GLU A 428 2.98 18.52 13.83
N TYR A 429 3.96 19.28 13.33
CA TYR A 429 5.32 19.26 13.81
C TYR A 429 5.96 20.66 13.81
N PRO A 430 6.84 20.94 14.80
CA PRO A 430 7.49 22.24 14.94
C PRO A 430 8.63 22.33 13.93
N PHE A 431 8.42 23.03 12.82
CA PHE A 431 9.53 23.33 11.93
C PHE A 431 9.44 24.74 11.36
N GLU A 432 10.44 25.55 11.68
CA GLU A 432 10.82 26.71 10.90
C GLU A 432 11.74 26.21 9.79
N VAL A 433 11.21 25.84 8.62
CA VAL A 433 12.08 25.82 7.43
C VAL A 433 12.32 27.28 7.15
N PRO A 434 13.57 27.77 7.18
CA PRO A 434 13.81 29.12 6.68
C PRO A 434 13.37 29.12 5.23
N GLU A 435 12.40 29.96 4.86
CA GLU A 435 12.02 30.22 3.46
C GLU A 435 13.24 30.58 2.57
N SER A 436 14.37 30.85 3.22
CA SER A 436 15.67 31.22 2.66
C SER A 436 16.59 30.05 2.27
N VAL A 437 16.23 28.77 2.43
CA VAL A 437 17.12 27.68 1.95
C VAL A 437 17.04 27.57 0.43
N GLU A 438 18.08 28.07 -0.23
CA GLU A 438 18.21 28.06 -1.69
C GLU A 438 18.13 26.61 -2.23
N GLY A 439 17.28 26.38 -3.23
CA GLY A 439 17.04 25.04 -3.79
C GLY A 439 15.89 24.23 -3.18
N THR A 440 15.12 24.79 -2.23
CA THR A 440 13.93 24.14 -1.65
C THR A 440 12.62 24.78 -2.11
N GLN A 441 11.55 23.98 -2.20
CA GLN A 441 10.19 24.40 -2.49
C GLN A 441 9.25 23.95 -1.36
N LEU A 442 8.77 24.90 -0.55
CA LEU A 442 7.78 24.61 0.48
C LEU A 442 6.43 24.26 -0.15
N VAL A 443 5.81 23.19 0.33
CA VAL A 443 4.47 22.77 -0.07
C VAL A 443 3.60 22.55 1.17
N TYR A 444 2.65 23.43 1.43
CA TYR A 444 1.70 23.27 2.53
C TYR A 444 0.54 22.37 2.10
N ILE A 445 0.30 21.29 2.84
CA ILE A 445 -0.82 20.37 2.64
C ILE A 445 -1.83 20.64 3.76
N ILE A 446 -2.90 21.36 3.45
CA ILE A 446 -3.92 21.78 4.41
C ILE A 446 -5.06 20.77 4.36
N ASN A 447 -5.20 19.97 5.40
CA ASN A 447 -6.26 18.97 5.52
C ASN A 447 -7.48 19.56 6.24
N GLU A 448 -8.62 19.53 5.55
CA GLU A 448 -9.88 20.20 5.86
C GLU A 448 -9.75 21.73 5.96
N ILE A 449 -10.79 22.45 5.54
CA ILE A 449 -10.86 23.90 5.70
C ILE A 449 -12.21 24.32 6.31
N PRO A 450 -12.22 25.35 7.18
CA PRO A 450 -13.42 25.78 7.88
C PRO A 450 -14.30 26.67 7.00
N LEU A 451 -14.89 26.09 5.95
CA LEU A 451 -15.73 26.77 4.96
C LEU A 451 -16.97 27.43 5.56
N GLU A 452 -17.37 27.03 6.77
CA GLU A 452 -18.53 27.58 7.47
C GLU A 452 -18.30 28.99 8.05
N SER A 453 -17.05 29.47 8.11
CA SER A 453 -16.71 30.75 8.76
C SER A 453 -15.91 31.68 7.85
N GLN A 454 -16.57 32.72 7.34
CA GLN A 454 -15.97 33.78 6.54
C GLN A 454 -14.77 34.46 7.23
N THR A 455 -14.81 34.61 8.55
CA THR A 455 -13.69 35.16 9.34
C THR A 455 -12.47 34.25 9.32
N ARG A 456 -12.66 32.92 9.34
CA ARG A 456 -11.57 31.94 9.29
C ARG A 456 -11.02 31.80 7.87
N ILE A 457 -11.87 31.87 6.85
CA ILE A 457 -11.46 31.92 5.44
C ILE A 457 -10.53 33.11 5.18
N ARG A 458 -10.92 34.32 5.57
CA ARG A 458 -10.06 35.52 5.42
C ARG A 458 -8.74 35.42 6.18
N PHE A 459 -8.75 34.79 7.34
CA PHE A 459 -7.54 34.56 8.11
C PHE A 459 -6.60 33.57 7.40
N LEU A 460 -7.14 32.49 6.84
CA LEU A 460 -6.40 31.54 6.00
C LEU A 460 -5.80 32.22 4.75
N GLU A 461 -6.57 33.05 4.05
CA GLU A 461 -6.06 33.83 2.91
C GLU A 461 -4.89 34.75 3.32
N THR A 462 -4.96 35.33 4.52
CA THR A 462 -3.91 36.20 5.05
C THR A 462 -2.64 35.41 5.33
N GLU A 463 -2.75 34.24 5.96
CA GLU A 463 -1.63 33.33 6.21
C GLU A 463 -0.96 32.86 4.91
N MET A 464 -1.75 32.55 3.87
CA MET A 464 -1.22 32.16 2.55
C MET A 464 -0.45 33.31 1.88
N LYS A 465 -0.97 34.55 1.95
CA LYS A 465 -0.31 35.74 1.38
C LYS A 465 1.02 36.07 2.06
N LEU A 466 1.19 35.68 3.32
CA LEU A 466 2.48 35.81 4.02
C LEU A 466 3.55 34.84 3.50
N LYS A 467 3.18 33.86 2.67
CA LYS A 467 4.05 32.79 2.15
C LYS A 467 4.04 32.75 0.60
N PRO A 468 4.45 33.85 -0.09
CA PRO A 468 4.23 34.00 -1.54
C PRO A 468 5.02 33.02 -2.42
N ASN A 469 6.10 32.43 -1.90
CA ASN A 469 6.93 31.46 -2.62
C ASN A 469 6.55 29.99 -2.32
N ALA A 470 5.57 29.75 -1.46
CA ALA A 470 5.11 28.41 -1.13
C ALA A 470 4.02 27.95 -2.11
N LYS A 471 3.91 26.65 -2.27
CA LYS A 471 2.77 26.02 -2.97
C LYS A 471 1.82 25.40 -1.96
N PHE A 472 0.57 25.21 -2.35
CA PHE A 472 -0.50 24.79 -1.46
C PHE A 472 -1.31 23.65 -2.08
N VAL A 473 -1.57 22.61 -1.30
CA VAL A 473 -2.54 21.55 -1.59
C VAL A 473 -3.60 21.62 -0.48
N ILE A 474 -4.83 21.95 -0.84
CA ILE A 474 -5.94 22.11 0.11
C ILE A 474 -6.89 20.95 -0.11
N ILE A 475 -7.18 20.17 0.93
CA ILE A 475 -8.00 18.96 0.85
C ILE A 475 -9.33 19.20 1.56
N THR A 476 -10.45 18.96 0.88
CA THR A 476 -11.82 19.12 1.42
C THR A 476 -12.64 17.84 1.24
N ARG A 477 -13.54 17.52 2.17
CA ARG A 477 -14.45 16.34 2.09
C ARG A 477 -15.92 16.69 1.90
N ASN A 478 -16.25 17.97 1.72
CA ASN A 478 -17.61 18.48 1.91
C ASN A 478 -18.23 19.00 0.60
N GLU A 479 -18.83 18.10 -0.18
CA GLU A 479 -19.54 18.43 -1.43
C GLU A 479 -20.75 19.37 -1.24
N THR A 480 -21.21 19.56 0.00
CA THR A 480 -22.43 20.33 0.31
C THR A 480 -22.23 21.85 0.28
N ASN A 481 -20.99 22.34 0.17
CA ASN A 481 -20.68 23.77 0.23
C ASN A 481 -19.94 24.29 -1.02
N LEU A 482 -20.28 23.76 -2.20
CA LEU A 482 -19.73 24.14 -3.52
C LEU A 482 -19.63 25.66 -3.75
N VAL A 483 -20.60 26.44 -3.24
CA VAL A 483 -20.60 27.91 -3.34
C VAL A 483 -19.45 28.51 -2.53
N ALA A 484 -19.26 28.07 -1.29
CA ALA A 484 -18.20 28.55 -0.42
C ALA A 484 -16.80 28.11 -0.91
N GLU A 485 -16.69 26.90 -1.46
CA GLU A 485 -15.46 26.42 -2.10
C GLU A 485 -15.13 27.28 -3.33
N SER A 486 -16.12 27.58 -4.17
CA SER A 486 -15.93 28.39 -5.38
C SER A 486 -15.51 29.83 -5.06
N GLU A 487 -16.15 30.46 -4.06
CA GLU A 487 -15.77 31.79 -3.58
C GLU A 487 -14.33 31.79 -3.04
N PHE A 488 -13.97 30.79 -2.23
CA PHE A 488 -12.61 30.66 -1.68
C PHE A 488 -11.58 30.44 -2.78
N SER A 489 -11.83 29.51 -3.71
CA SER A 489 -10.94 29.20 -4.82
C SER A 489 -10.65 30.43 -5.68
N SER A 490 -11.67 31.23 -5.96
CA SER A 490 -11.52 32.50 -6.69
C SER A 490 -10.67 33.51 -5.91
N ALA A 491 -10.82 33.58 -4.59
CA ALA A 491 -10.07 34.50 -3.72
C ALA A 491 -8.57 34.17 -3.61
N VAL A 492 -8.20 32.88 -3.61
CA VAL A 492 -6.80 32.43 -3.52
C VAL A 492 -6.18 32.06 -4.87
N GLY A 493 -6.96 32.11 -5.97
CA GLY A 493 -6.53 31.69 -7.29
C GLY A 493 -6.23 30.18 -7.36
N ALA A 494 -7.02 29.36 -6.69
CA ALA A 494 -6.88 27.91 -6.73
C ALA A 494 -7.54 27.31 -7.97
N SER A 495 -6.91 26.27 -8.49
CA SER A 495 -7.47 25.38 -9.50
C SER A 495 -8.13 24.19 -8.81
N PHE A 496 -9.34 23.83 -9.25
CA PHE A 496 -10.15 22.76 -8.67
C PHE A 496 -9.78 21.41 -9.25
N TYR A 497 -9.57 20.43 -8.36
CA TYR A 497 -9.27 19.06 -8.72
C TYR A 497 -10.15 18.07 -7.94
N HIS A 498 -10.54 16.98 -8.60
CA HIS A 498 -11.06 15.78 -7.95
C HIS A 498 -9.97 14.72 -7.83
N LEU A 499 -10.05 13.90 -6.79
CA LEU A 499 -9.19 12.73 -6.64
C LEU A 499 -9.57 11.68 -7.71
N ALA A 500 -8.57 11.14 -8.38
CA ALA A 500 -8.67 10.00 -9.28
C ALA A 500 -7.96 8.79 -8.67
N GLY A 501 -8.19 7.59 -9.23
CA GLY A 501 -7.49 6.39 -8.78
C GLY A 501 -5.98 6.43 -8.99
N VAL A 502 -5.26 5.55 -8.28
CA VAL A 502 -3.82 5.31 -8.46
C VAL A 502 -3.53 4.89 -9.91
N SER A 503 -2.50 5.48 -10.50
CA SER A 503 -2.14 5.22 -11.91
C SER A 503 -1.63 3.79 -12.10
N PHE A 504 -1.85 3.22 -13.29
CA PHE A 504 -1.28 1.91 -13.67
C PHE A 504 0.24 1.91 -13.54
N LEU A 505 0.88 3.02 -13.90
CA LEU A 505 2.33 3.22 -13.74
C LEU A 505 2.75 3.12 -12.27
N GLU A 506 2.06 3.83 -11.38
CA GLU A 506 2.40 3.86 -9.96
C GLU A 506 2.15 2.51 -9.30
N ILE A 507 1.06 1.81 -9.66
CA ILE A 507 0.83 0.43 -9.19
C ILE A 507 1.95 -0.49 -9.67
N ALA A 508 2.34 -0.45 -10.94
CA ALA A 508 3.40 -1.30 -11.47
C ALA A 508 4.74 -1.06 -10.76
N HIS A 509 5.12 0.21 -10.55
CA HIS A 509 6.34 0.56 -9.80
C HIS A 509 6.28 0.11 -8.34
N PHE A 510 5.15 0.33 -7.68
CA PHE A 510 4.91 -0.09 -6.30
C PHE A 510 5.10 -1.60 -6.16
N VAL A 511 4.41 -2.39 -6.98
CA VAL A 511 4.48 -3.86 -6.90
C VAL A 511 5.89 -4.35 -7.24
N GLN A 512 6.52 -3.80 -8.28
CA GLN A 512 7.87 -4.16 -8.68
C GLN A 512 8.89 -3.93 -7.55
N LYS A 513 8.85 -2.75 -6.92
CA LYS A 513 9.82 -2.36 -5.89
C LYS A 513 9.61 -3.09 -4.57
N ASN A 514 8.37 -3.20 -4.10
CA ASN A 514 8.08 -3.73 -2.76
C ASN A 514 8.03 -5.26 -2.70
N PHE A 515 7.83 -5.96 -3.82
CA PHE A 515 7.68 -7.42 -3.84
C PHE A 515 8.75 -8.18 -4.64
N GLU A 516 9.73 -7.45 -5.18
CA GLU A 516 10.88 -7.99 -5.94
C GLU A 516 10.46 -8.86 -7.14
N ILE A 517 9.45 -8.42 -7.88
CA ILE A 517 8.96 -9.13 -9.09
C ILE A 517 9.45 -8.46 -10.37
N SER A 518 9.38 -9.16 -11.51
CA SER A 518 9.81 -8.59 -12.79
C SER A 518 8.87 -7.47 -13.26
N ALA A 519 9.39 -6.53 -14.07
CA ALA A 519 8.58 -5.43 -14.62
C ALA A 519 7.35 -5.94 -15.40
N SER A 520 7.50 -7.03 -16.16
CA SER A 520 6.38 -7.66 -16.89
C SER A 520 5.32 -8.27 -15.99
N GLU A 521 5.71 -8.83 -14.83
CA GLU A 521 4.75 -9.34 -13.85
C GLU A 521 4.02 -8.20 -13.16
N ALA A 522 4.76 -7.16 -12.79
CA ALA A 522 4.21 -5.97 -12.16
C ALA A 522 3.19 -5.26 -13.07
N GLU A 523 3.43 -5.17 -14.38
CA GLU A 523 2.47 -4.61 -15.34
C GLU A 523 1.17 -5.44 -15.40
N VAL A 524 1.23 -6.77 -15.42
CA VAL A 524 0.02 -7.62 -15.45
C VAL A 524 -0.76 -7.48 -14.14
N ILE A 525 -0.07 -7.49 -13.00
CA ILE A 525 -0.68 -7.27 -11.69
C ILE A 525 -1.33 -5.88 -11.61
N ALA A 526 -0.64 -4.84 -12.09
CA ALA A 526 -1.14 -3.47 -12.07
C ALA A 526 -2.41 -3.31 -12.90
N LEU A 527 -2.46 -3.95 -14.08
CA LEU A 527 -3.66 -3.98 -14.90
C LEU A 527 -4.81 -4.65 -14.15
N ARG A 528 -4.57 -5.82 -13.55
CA ARG A 528 -5.58 -6.58 -12.81
C ARG A 528 -6.08 -5.85 -11.56
N LEU A 529 -5.19 -5.28 -10.75
CA LEU A 529 -5.57 -4.50 -9.57
C LEU A 529 -6.44 -3.31 -9.96
N ARG A 530 -6.04 -2.57 -11.00
CA ARG A 530 -6.83 -1.44 -11.49
C ARG A 530 -8.20 -1.88 -12.00
N ASP A 531 -8.26 -2.96 -12.77
CA ASP A 531 -9.51 -3.47 -13.31
C ASP A 531 -10.42 -3.99 -12.19
N THR A 532 -9.87 -4.63 -11.15
CA THR A 532 -10.60 -5.03 -9.93
C THR A 532 -11.15 -3.80 -9.20
N PHE A 533 -10.33 -2.77 -8.98
CA PHE A 533 -10.78 -1.55 -8.31
C PHE A 533 -11.90 -0.86 -9.08
N ARG A 534 -11.83 -0.83 -10.41
CA ARG A 534 -12.92 -0.31 -11.24
C ARG A 534 -14.17 -1.18 -11.23
N HIS A 535 -14.00 -2.50 -11.28
CA HIS A 535 -15.12 -3.43 -11.33
C HIS A 535 -16.00 -3.33 -10.07
N PHE A 536 -15.37 -3.09 -8.92
CA PHE A 536 -16.04 -3.00 -7.62
C PHE A 536 -16.24 -1.56 -7.12
N ASP A 537 -15.97 -0.55 -7.96
CA ASP A 537 -15.99 0.87 -7.58
C ASP A 537 -15.22 1.18 -6.28
N LEU A 538 -14.07 0.50 -6.12
CA LEU A 538 -13.18 0.74 -5.02
C LEU A 538 -12.42 2.04 -5.31
N SER A 539 -12.71 3.08 -4.52
CA SER A 539 -11.84 4.25 -4.40
C SER A 539 -10.44 3.73 -4.09
N ALA A 540 -9.49 3.83 -5.02
CA ALA A 540 -8.17 3.20 -4.93
C ALA A 540 -7.33 3.86 -3.82
N HIS A 541 -7.68 3.58 -2.57
CA HIS A 541 -7.07 4.19 -1.43
C HIS A 541 -5.65 3.64 -1.24
N PRO A 542 -4.63 4.49 -1.10
CA PRO A 542 -3.25 4.05 -0.98
C PRO A 542 -3.00 3.02 0.12
N THR A 543 -3.68 3.14 1.26
CA THR A 543 -3.47 2.24 2.41
C THR A 543 -3.90 0.80 2.15
N TYR A 544 -4.80 0.53 1.20
CA TYR A 544 -5.18 -0.85 0.84
C TYR A 544 -3.99 -1.64 0.30
N PHE A 545 -3.05 -0.96 -0.36
CA PHE A 545 -1.85 -1.58 -0.88
C PHE A 545 -0.92 -2.07 0.24
N ALA A 546 -0.98 -1.49 1.44
CA ALA A 546 -0.20 -1.93 2.59
C ALA A 546 -0.66 -3.31 3.12
N GLY A 547 -1.91 -3.70 2.89
CA GLY A 547 -2.46 -4.97 3.33
C GLY A 547 -2.23 -6.13 2.35
N ILE A 548 -1.72 -5.85 1.14
CA ILE A 548 -1.58 -6.86 0.09
C ILE A 548 -0.35 -7.73 0.38
N SER A 549 -0.55 -9.03 0.57
CA SER A 549 0.54 -9.99 0.74
C SER A 549 1.16 -10.42 -0.59
N LYS A 550 2.37 -10.99 -0.53
CA LYS A 550 3.03 -11.55 -1.71
C LYS A 550 2.26 -12.74 -2.29
N GLU A 551 1.60 -13.51 -1.44
CA GLU A 551 0.73 -14.62 -1.82
C GLU A 551 -0.47 -14.11 -2.65
N VAL A 552 -1.15 -13.06 -2.19
CA VAL A 552 -2.29 -12.45 -2.91
C VAL A 552 -1.87 -11.93 -4.28
N LEU A 553 -0.70 -11.30 -4.38
CA LEU A 553 -0.17 -10.85 -5.68
C LEU A 553 0.17 -12.01 -6.61
N THR A 554 0.70 -13.10 -6.06
CA THR A 554 0.99 -14.32 -6.83
C THR A 554 -0.30 -14.98 -7.31
N SER A 555 -1.34 -15.00 -6.47
CA SER A 555 -2.69 -15.44 -6.83
C SER A 555 -3.27 -14.55 -7.92
N LEU A 556 -3.17 -13.22 -7.81
CA LEU A 556 -3.58 -12.26 -8.83
C LEU A 556 -2.76 -12.37 -10.13
N LEU A 557 -1.55 -12.92 -10.10
CA LEU A 557 -0.75 -13.19 -11.29
C LEU A 557 -1.20 -14.50 -11.98
N GLN A 558 -1.42 -15.57 -11.22
CA GLN A 558 -1.79 -16.89 -11.75
C GLN A 558 -3.30 -17.03 -12.07
N ALA A 559 -4.14 -16.33 -11.33
CA ALA A 559 -5.59 -16.42 -11.35
C ALA A 559 -6.22 -15.02 -11.20
N ASN A 560 -7.52 -14.92 -11.48
CA ASN A 560 -8.29 -13.70 -11.28
C ASN A 560 -8.98 -13.75 -9.90
N ARG A 561 -8.23 -14.06 -8.84
CA ARG A 561 -8.76 -14.18 -7.47
C ARG A 561 -8.95 -12.79 -6.87
N ARG A 562 -10.20 -12.38 -6.68
CA ARG A 562 -10.58 -11.04 -6.24
C ARG A 562 -11.22 -11.07 -4.87
N ALA A 563 -11.88 -12.16 -4.48
CA ALA A 563 -12.58 -12.25 -3.19
C ALA A 563 -11.64 -12.04 -1.99
N GLU A 564 -10.43 -12.58 -2.01
CA GLU A 564 -9.44 -12.38 -0.94
C GLU A 564 -8.98 -10.91 -0.84
N LEU A 565 -8.74 -10.24 -1.98
CA LEU A 565 -8.39 -8.82 -2.02
C LEU A 565 -9.53 -7.95 -1.48
N ILE A 566 -10.76 -8.24 -1.92
CA ILE A 566 -11.96 -7.52 -1.47
C ILE A 566 -12.21 -7.78 0.02
N GLN A 567 -12.03 -9.01 0.49
CA GLN A 567 -12.10 -9.35 1.92
C GLN A 567 -11.10 -8.52 2.73
N LEU A 568 -9.83 -8.43 2.30
CA LEU A 568 -8.82 -7.62 2.97
C LEU A 568 -9.21 -6.15 3.03
N ALA A 569 -9.77 -5.59 1.95
CA ALA A 569 -10.28 -4.23 1.93
C ALA A 569 -11.42 -4.04 2.95
N VAL A 570 -12.45 -4.91 2.91
CA VAL A 570 -13.58 -4.89 3.86
C VAL A 570 -13.09 -5.01 5.30
N ASP A 571 -12.13 -5.90 5.56
CA ASP A 571 -11.58 -6.11 6.88
C ASP A 571 -10.79 -4.90 7.40
N GLY A 572 -10.06 -4.21 6.52
CA GLY A 572 -9.39 -2.95 6.84
C GLY A 572 -10.40 -1.86 7.21
N PHE A 573 -11.46 -1.69 6.42
CA PHE A 573 -12.53 -0.74 6.71
C PHE A 573 -13.17 -0.94 8.08
N LEU A 574 -13.54 -2.17 8.39
CA LEU A 574 -14.17 -2.46 9.66
C LEU A 574 -13.20 -2.34 10.83
N THR A 575 -11.89 -2.44 10.60
CA THR A 575 -10.87 -2.16 11.61
C THR A 575 -10.85 -0.68 11.97
N PHE A 576 -10.99 0.23 11.00
CA PHE A 576 -11.14 1.67 11.26
C PHE A 576 -12.40 2.00 12.06
N VAL A 577 -13.53 1.38 11.69
CA VAL A 577 -14.80 1.54 12.43
C VAL A 577 -14.63 1.14 13.90
N VAL A 578 -13.94 0.02 14.17
CA VAL A 578 -13.67 -0.45 15.54
C VAL A 578 -12.69 0.45 16.28
N ALA A 579 -11.65 0.94 15.62
CA ALA A 579 -10.65 1.83 16.21
C ALA A 579 -11.26 3.19 16.61
N GLY A 580 -12.15 3.72 15.77
CA GLY A 580 -12.89 4.96 16.02
C GLY A 580 -13.99 4.84 17.08
N ASP A 581 -14.41 3.62 17.44
CA ASP A 581 -15.45 3.38 18.43
C ASP A 581 -14.96 3.73 19.85
N LYS A 582 -15.59 4.75 20.45
CA LYS A 582 -15.30 5.23 21.81
C LYS A 582 -16.23 4.64 22.87
N ALA A 583 -17.13 3.72 22.50
CA ALA A 583 -18.05 3.08 23.42
C ALA A 583 -17.30 2.19 24.45
N LYS A 584 -17.94 1.98 25.61
CA LYS A 584 -17.41 1.14 26.69
C LYS A 584 -17.31 -0.33 26.27
N VAL A 585 -18.27 -0.81 25.49
CA VAL A 585 -18.28 -2.16 24.90
C VAL A 585 -18.09 -2.03 23.41
N LYS A 586 -16.94 -2.49 22.91
CA LYS A 586 -16.60 -2.47 21.49
C LYS A 586 -16.88 -3.84 20.88
N LEU A 587 -17.79 -3.90 19.92
CA LEU A 587 -18.02 -5.13 19.16
C LEU A 587 -16.88 -5.34 18.17
N SER A 588 -16.44 -6.59 18.04
CA SER A 588 -15.38 -6.96 17.11
C SER A 588 -15.77 -6.70 15.66
N ARG A 589 -14.76 -6.62 14.79
CA ARG A 589 -14.90 -6.55 13.33
C ARG A 589 -15.88 -7.61 12.80
N THR A 590 -15.72 -8.86 13.22
CA THR A 590 -16.55 -9.98 12.77
C THR A 590 -18.02 -9.80 13.13
N THR A 591 -18.33 -9.28 14.32
CA THR A 591 -19.71 -9.04 14.74
C THR A 591 -20.33 -7.87 13.97
N ARG A 592 -19.55 -6.82 13.69
CA ARG A 592 -19.96 -5.69 12.85
C ARG A 592 -20.21 -6.12 11.39
N ALA A 593 -19.36 -6.97 10.84
CA ALA A 593 -19.56 -7.57 9.52
C ALA A 593 -20.88 -8.36 9.48
N LYS A 594 -21.17 -9.18 10.49
CA LYS A 594 -22.44 -9.93 10.59
C LYS A 594 -23.66 -9.02 10.59
N PHE A 595 -23.61 -7.91 11.35
CA PHE A 595 -24.69 -6.93 11.36
C PHE A 595 -24.94 -6.33 9.96
N LEU A 596 -23.88 -5.89 9.28
CA LEU A 596 -23.98 -5.34 7.92
C LEU A 596 -24.43 -6.39 6.89
N ARG A 597 -23.99 -7.65 7.01
CA ARG A 597 -24.49 -8.76 6.17
C ARG A 597 -26.00 -8.91 6.27
N THR A 598 -26.55 -8.86 7.47
CA THR A 598 -28.01 -8.95 7.66
C THR A 598 -28.73 -7.76 7.02
N ILE A 599 -28.20 -6.54 7.14
CA ILE A 599 -28.76 -5.35 6.49
C ILE A 599 -28.74 -5.49 4.97
N ALA A 600 -27.60 -5.86 4.38
CA ALA A 600 -27.48 -6.04 2.93
C ALA A 600 -28.51 -7.06 2.41
N THR A 601 -28.72 -8.14 3.17
CA THR A 601 -29.71 -9.17 2.83
C THR A 601 -31.15 -8.65 2.89
N GLU A 602 -31.51 -7.92 3.95
CA GLU A 602 -32.85 -7.33 4.09
C GLU A 602 -33.13 -6.31 2.97
N ILE A 603 -32.14 -5.51 2.58
CA ILE A 603 -32.28 -4.52 1.51
C ILE A 603 -32.43 -5.21 0.15
N HIS A 604 -31.60 -6.20 -0.15
CA HIS A 604 -31.49 -6.76 -1.50
C HIS A 604 -32.40 -7.96 -1.76
N LEU A 605 -32.59 -8.81 -0.77
CA LEU A 605 -33.43 -10.00 -0.87
C LEU A 605 -34.88 -9.67 -0.47
N GLU A 606 -35.07 -9.10 0.71
CA GLU A 606 -36.41 -8.80 1.27
C GLU A 606 -36.98 -7.47 0.75
N LYS A 607 -36.19 -6.70 -0.03
CA LYS A 607 -36.54 -5.39 -0.60
C LYS A 607 -37.00 -4.38 0.47
N ARG A 608 -36.48 -4.50 1.69
CA ARG A 608 -36.78 -3.61 2.81
C ARG A 608 -35.97 -2.32 2.71
N SER A 609 -36.61 -1.19 2.97
CA SER A 609 -35.93 0.10 3.15
C SER A 609 -35.82 0.41 4.64
N PHE A 610 -34.69 0.98 5.06
CA PHE A 610 -34.47 1.41 6.44
C PHE A 610 -34.27 2.92 6.46
N ASN A 611 -35.12 3.67 7.14
CA ASN A 611 -34.74 5.03 7.54
C ASN A 611 -33.80 4.98 8.75
N GLN A 612 -33.32 6.13 9.21
CA GLN A 612 -32.39 6.19 10.34
C GLN A 612 -32.98 5.59 11.63
N ALA A 613 -34.26 5.82 11.90
CA ALA A 613 -34.93 5.27 13.09
C ALA A 613 -35.09 3.75 13.00
N ASP A 614 -35.51 3.23 11.84
CA ASP A 614 -35.66 1.79 11.59
C ASP A 614 -34.33 1.06 11.77
N LEU A 615 -33.23 1.65 11.31
CA LEU A 615 -31.90 1.05 11.41
C LEU A 615 -31.40 1.03 12.87
N ILE A 616 -31.70 2.06 13.66
CA ILE A 616 -31.40 2.11 15.09
C ILE A 616 -32.22 1.06 15.85
N GLU A 617 -33.50 0.90 15.53
CA GLU A 617 -34.36 -0.15 16.11
C GLU A 617 -33.87 -1.56 15.73
N PHE A 618 -33.42 -1.73 14.48
CA PHE A 618 -32.81 -2.96 14.02
C PHE A 618 -31.51 -3.28 14.77
N ALA A 619 -30.64 -2.29 14.97
CA ALA A 619 -29.42 -2.41 15.78
C ALA A 619 -29.73 -2.78 17.25
N LYS A 620 -30.80 -2.21 17.81
CA LYS A 620 -31.28 -2.57 19.15
C LYS A 620 -31.72 -4.02 19.22
N SER A 621 -32.53 -4.48 18.26
CA SER A 621 -33.00 -5.87 18.20
C SER A 621 -31.84 -6.86 18.03
N PHE A 622 -30.84 -6.51 17.21
CA PHE A 622 -29.60 -7.28 17.05
C PHE A 622 -28.80 -7.36 18.36
N ALA A 623 -28.68 -6.25 19.10
CA ALA A 623 -28.01 -6.20 20.39
C ALA A 623 -28.75 -7.03 21.44
N ASP A 624 -30.08 -6.89 21.54
CA ASP A 624 -30.93 -7.60 22.51
C ASP A 624 -30.86 -9.12 22.31
N LEU A 625 -30.85 -9.60 21.06
CA LEU A 625 -30.77 -11.03 20.73
C LEU A 625 -29.50 -11.71 21.29
N LYS A 626 -28.40 -10.96 21.41
CA LYS A 626 -27.10 -11.46 21.87
C LYS A 626 -26.68 -10.87 23.22
N HIS A 627 -27.55 -10.09 23.86
CA HIS A 627 -27.28 -9.35 25.09
C HIS A 627 -26.02 -8.48 25.02
N PHE A 628 -25.82 -7.78 23.89
CA PHE A 628 -24.73 -6.82 23.75
C PHE A 628 -25.07 -5.51 24.46
N GLU A 629 -24.24 -5.08 25.41
CA GLU A 629 -24.39 -3.80 26.12
C GLU A 629 -23.84 -2.62 25.29
N ILE A 630 -24.42 -2.38 24.11
CA ILE A 630 -24.06 -1.28 23.22
C ILE A 630 -25.14 -0.19 23.21
N ASP A 631 -24.77 1.04 22.85
CA ASP A 631 -25.71 2.09 22.46
C ASP A 631 -26.02 1.96 20.96
N PRO A 632 -27.27 1.61 20.56
CA PRO A 632 -27.65 1.43 19.16
C PRO A 632 -27.44 2.69 18.30
N ILE A 633 -27.61 3.89 18.87
CA ILE A 633 -27.44 5.15 18.13
C ILE A 633 -25.97 5.35 17.79
N ALA A 634 -25.09 5.27 18.79
CA ALA A 634 -23.65 5.39 18.59
C ALA A 634 -23.10 4.25 17.69
N PHE A 635 -23.66 3.05 17.81
CA PHE A 635 -23.28 1.90 16.98
C PHE A 635 -23.60 2.14 15.51
N VAL A 636 -24.83 2.57 15.17
CA VAL A 636 -25.18 2.94 13.79
C VAL A 636 -24.37 4.14 13.32
N GLY A 637 -24.23 5.16 14.16
CA GLY A 637 -23.43 6.36 13.89
C GLY A 637 -22.00 6.03 13.46
N SER A 638 -21.35 5.04 14.09
CA SER A 638 -19.99 4.63 13.73
C SER A 638 -19.83 4.17 12.26
N PHE A 639 -20.85 3.57 11.66
CA PHE A 639 -20.81 3.17 10.24
C PHE A 639 -21.05 4.37 9.31
N VAL A 640 -21.89 5.32 9.72
CA VAL A 640 -22.17 6.54 8.96
C VAL A 640 -20.96 7.48 8.97
N ASP A 641 -20.38 7.67 10.15
CA ASP A 641 -19.21 8.54 10.36
C ASP A 641 -17.96 7.99 9.64
N SER A 642 -17.85 6.66 9.52
CA SER A 642 -16.78 6.00 8.77
C SER A 642 -17.09 5.85 7.28
N GLY A 643 -18.21 6.40 6.80
CA GLY A 643 -18.57 6.39 5.39
C GLY A 643 -18.91 5.01 4.82
N VAL A 644 -19.30 4.03 5.66
CA VAL A 644 -19.75 2.70 5.21
C VAL A 644 -21.23 2.74 4.80
N LEU A 645 -22.05 3.46 5.56
CA LEU A 645 -23.46 3.69 5.28
C LEU A 645 -23.74 5.19 5.10
N HIS A 646 -24.72 5.53 4.29
CA HIS A 646 -25.29 6.87 4.24
C HIS A 646 -26.81 6.80 4.06
N PHE A 647 -27.46 7.95 4.17
CA PHE A 647 -28.89 8.07 3.94
C PHE A 647 -29.14 8.92 2.71
N GLU A 648 -29.76 8.32 1.70
CA GLU A 648 -30.21 8.99 0.49
C GLU A 648 -31.74 8.93 0.44
N ASN A 649 -32.41 10.08 0.32
CA ASN A 649 -33.88 10.17 0.34
C ASN A 649 -34.52 9.45 1.55
N ASP A 650 -33.91 9.57 2.74
CA ASP A 650 -34.33 8.92 3.99
C ASP A 650 -34.27 7.38 3.96
N ALA A 651 -33.49 6.80 3.04
CA ALA A 651 -33.21 5.36 2.99
C ALA A 651 -31.72 5.08 3.18
N ALA A 652 -31.40 4.11 4.03
CA ALA A 652 -30.04 3.64 4.26
C ALA A 652 -29.51 2.97 2.99
N LYS A 653 -28.30 3.36 2.60
CA LYS A 653 -27.56 2.83 1.46
C LYS A 653 -26.14 2.51 1.89
N PHE A 654 -25.56 1.48 1.27
CA PHE A 654 -24.13 1.28 1.37
C PHE A 654 -23.43 2.35 0.53
N SER A 655 -22.53 3.06 1.17
CA SER A 655 -21.68 4.06 0.54
C SER A 655 -20.58 3.45 -0.32
N LEU A 656 -20.27 2.17 -0.07
CA LEU A 656 -19.16 1.45 -0.67
C LEU A 656 -19.68 0.13 -1.29
N PRO A 657 -19.96 0.11 -2.61
CA PRO A 657 -20.59 -1.03 -3.29
C PRO A 657 -19.85 -2.36 -3.10
N PHE A 658 -18.52 -2.34 -3.08
CA PHE A 658 -17.73 -3.57 -2.88
C PHE A 658 -17.93 -4.20 -1.50
N ILE A 659 -18.16 -3.40 -0.44
CA ILE A 659 -18.46 -3.94 0.90
C ILE A 659 -19.81 -4.63 0.86
N GLU A 660 -20.80 -3.99 0.25
CA GLU A 660 -22.14 -4.54 0.08
C GLU A 660 -22.10 -5.86 -0.69
N SER A 661 -21.49 -5.89 -1.88
CA SER A 661 -21.39 -7.09 -2.71
C SER A 661 -20.66 -8.23 -2.01
N TYR A 662 -19.55 -7.95 -1.31
CA TYR A 662 -18.83 -8.98 -0.58
C TYR A 662 -19.63 -9.56 0.58
N LEU A 663 -20.23 -8.70 1.42
CA LEU A 663 -21.03 -9.15 2.56
C LEU A 663 -22.25 -9.96 2.10
N LEU A 664 -22.90 -9.53 1.01
CA LEU A 664 -24.01 -10.25 0.42
C LEU A 664 -23.57 -11.61 -0.15
N ALA A 665 -22.46 -11.65 -0.90
CA ALA A 665 -21.91 -12.91 -1.43
C ALA A 665 -21.63 -13.94 -0.32
N VAL A 666 -21.01 -13.51 0.79
CA VAL A 666 -20.76 -14.39 1.95
C VAL A 666 -22.06 -14.92 2.55
N GLU A 667 -23.11 -14.10 2.67
CA GLU A 667 -24.42 -14.58 3.15
C GLU A 667 -25.05 -15.61 2.20
N LEU A 668 -24.97 -15.38 0.90
CA LEU A 668 -25.58 -16.26 -0.11
C LEU A 668 -24.86 -17.61 -0.20
N VAL A 669 -23.54 -17.65 0.02
CA VAL A 669 -22.78 -18.92 0.13
C VAL A 669 -23.25 -19.73 1.33
N GLU A 670 -23.43 -19.08 2.49
CA GLU A 670 -23.91 -19.74 3.71
C GLU A 670 -25.39 -20.18 3.61
N ASN A 671 -26.17 -19.62 2.68
CA ASN A 671 -27.61 -19.87 2.52
C ASN A 671 -28.00 -20.15 1.05
N PRO A 672 -27.80 -21.38 0.55
CA PRO A 672 -28.04 -21.73 -0.86
C PRO A 672 -29.45 -21.43 -1.39
N GLU A 673 -30.48 -21.56 -0.55
CA GLU A 673 -31.87 -21.25 -0.92
C GLU A 673 -32.06 -19.76 -1.22
N LYS A 674 -31.41 -18.87 -0.45
CA LYS A 674 -31.42 -17.43 -0.70
C LYS A 674 -30.66 -17.10 -1.98
N ALA A 675 -29.51 -17.76 -2.21
CA ALA A 675 -28.71 -17.57 -3.43
C ALA A 675 -29.52 -17.89 -4.70
N LYS A 676 -30.31 -18.96 -4.67
CA LYS A 676 -31.18 -19.34 -5.78
C LYS A 676 -32.25 -18.30 -6.11
N ILE A 677 -32.84 -17.68 -5.09
CA ILE A 677 -33.84 -16.62 -5.26
C ILE A 677 -33.17 -15.34 -5.77
N TYR A 678 -31.97 -15.03 -5.26
CA TYR A 678 -31.26 -13.81 -5.59
C TYR A 678 -30.69 -13.83 -7.02
N PHE A 679 -30.05 -14.92 -7.43
CA PHE A 679 -29.43 -15.07 -8.74
C PHE A 679 -30.38 -15.63 -9.79
N ASP A 680 -31.39 -14.84 -10.12
CA ASP A 680 -32.36 -15.14 -11.17
C ASP A 680 -31.97 -14.50 -12.51
N LEU A 681 -31.53 -15.34 -13.45
CA LEU A 681 -31.14 -14.95 -14.80
C LEU A 681 -32.30 -14.38 -15.64
N THR A 682 -33.56 -14.55 -15.22
CA THR A 682 -34.71 -14.00 -15.94
C THR A 682 -34.97 -12.53 -15.62
N GLN A 683 -34.41 -12.01 -14.53
CA GLN A 683 -34.55 -10.60 -14.15
C GLN A 683 -33.79 -9.69 -15.13
N SER A 684 -34.32 -8.49 -15.36
CA SER A 684 -33.73 -7.50 -16.26
C SER A 684 -32.36 -7.01 -15.76
N ILE A 685 -32.17 -6.94 -14.45
CA ILE A 685 -30.92 -6.53 -13.81
C ILE A 685 -30.36 -7.74 -13.07
N PHE A 686 -29.09 -8.07 -13.33
CA PHE A 686 -28.36 -9.15 -12.66
C PHE A 686 -27.14 -8.57 -11.95
N ASP A 687 -26.99 -8.87 -10.66
CA ASP A 687 -25.85 -8.39 -9.87
C ASP A 687 -24.60 -9.25 -10.13
N VAL A 688 -23.87 -8.87 -11.19
CA VAL A 688 -22.64 -9.55 -11.61
C VAL A 688 -21.53 -9.38 -10.56
N GLY A 689 -21.47 -8.25 -9.86
CA GLY A 689 -20.42 -7.98 -8.87
C GLY A 689 -20.50 -8.91 -7.67
N THR A 690 -21.70 -9.07 -7.10
CA THR A 690 -21.94 -10.04 -6.03
C THR A 690 -21.81 -11.48 -6.54
N PHE A 691 -22.23 -11.76 -7.77
CA PHE A 691 -22.11 -13.11 -8.36
C PHE A 691 -20.65 -13.54 -8.59
N ASP A 692 -19.76 -12.64 -9.03
CA ASP A 692 -18.32 -12.90 -9.20
C ASP A 692 -17.70 -13.38 -7.87
N LEU A 693 -17.96 -12.64 -6.78
CA LEU A 693 -17.49 -12.99 -5.43
C LEU A 693 -18.14 -14.28 -4.93
N TYR A 694 -19.44 -14.47 -5.15
CA TYR A 694 -20.17 -15.68 -4.75
C TYR A 694 -19.61 -16.94 -5.44
N ALA A 695 -19.32 -16.85 -6.73
CA ALA A 695 -18.75 -17.95 -7.50
C ALA A 695 -17.34 -18.32 -7.02
N GLU A 696 -16.51 -17.33 -6.66
CA GLU A 696 -15.17 -17.58 -6.10
C GLU A 696 -15.21 -18.17 -4.68
N LEU A 697 -16.18 -17.77 -3.86
CA LEU A 697 -16.33 -18.26 -2.48
C LEU A 697 -16.98 -19.65 -2.38
N GLY A 698 -17.64 -20.11 -3.46
CA GLY A 698 -18.23 -21.44 -3.57
C GLY A 698 -19.71 -21.40 -3.93
N ALA A 699 -20.02 -21.48 -5.23
CA ALA A 699 -21.40 -21.50 -5.73
C ALA A 699 -22.14 -22.81 -5.39
N SER A 700 -23.43 -22.71 -5.08
CA SER A 700 -24.29 -23.88 -4.81
C SER A 700 -24.62 -24.63 -6.10
N GLU A 701 -24.84 -25.95 -5.98
CA GLU A 701 -25.18 -26.81 -7.12
C GLU A 701 -26.43 -26.35 -7.87
N ASP A 702 -27.42 -25.83 -7.13
CA ASP A 702 -28.68 -25.32 -7.69
C ASP A 702 -28.47 -24.08 -8.57
N VAL A 703 -27.64 -23.14 -8.13
CA VAL A 703 -27.32 -21.94 -8.91
C VAL A 703 -26.49 -22.33 -10.13
N VAL A 704 -25.47 -23.18 -9.96
CA VAL A 704 -24.65 -23.70 -11.07
C VAL A 704 -25.51 -24.35 -12.14
N LYS A 705 -26.47 -25.20 -11.74
CA LYS A 705 -27.40 -25.85 -12.65
C LYS A 705 -28.28 -24.83 -13.39
N SER A 706 -28.80 -23.81 -12.69
CA SER A 706 -29.59 -22.74 -13.31
C SER A 706 -28.82 -22.01 -14.41
N VAL A 707 -27.53 -21.72 -14.19
CA VAL A 707 -26.67 -21.09 -15.22
C VAL A 707 -26.47 -22.02 -16.42
N ILE A 708 -26.18 -23.30 -16.18
CA ILE A 708 -26.01 -24.30 -17.26
C ILE A 708 -27.29 -24.43 -18.09
N ASP A 709 -28.44 -24.59 -17.43
CA ASP A 709 -29.74 -24.75 -18.09
C ASP A 709 -30.09 -23.50 -18.93
N ALA A 710 -29.78 -22.30 -18.43
CA ALA A 710 -29.99 -21.05 -19.16
C ALA A 710 -29.10 -20.90 -20.41
N MET A 711 -27.83 -21.32 -20.33
CA MET A 711 -26.94 -21.33 -21.49
C MET A 711 -27.36 -22.38 -22.51
N ALA A 712 -27.71 -23.60 -22.08
CA ALA A 712 -28.21 -24.66 -22.96
C ALA A 712 -29.48 -24.21 -23.69
N ALA A 713 -30.44 -23.62 -22.97
CA ALA A 713 -31.63 -23.05 -23.58
C ALA A 713 -31.31 -21.93 -24.58
N SER A 714 -30.25 -21.15 -24.35
CA SER A 714 -29.81 -20.12 -25.30
C SER A 714 -29.19 -20.73 -26.56
N VAL A 715 -28.40 -21.80 -26.43
CA VAL A 715 -27.89 -22.55 -27.59
C VAL A 715 -29.05 -23.13 -28.41
N ASP A 716 -30.02 -23.76 -27.76
CA ASP A 716 -31.18 -24.36 -28.45
C ASP A 716 -32.03 -23.31 -29.19
N ASN A 717 -32.17 -22.10 -28.62
CA ASN A 717 -33.00 -21.04 -29.19
C ASN A 717 -32.27 -20.17 -30.24
N PHE A 718 -30.94 -20.04 -30.18
CA PHE A 718 -30.15 -19.15 -31.04
C PHE A 718 -29.13 -19.84 -31.93
N GLY A 719 -28.98 -21.15 -31.79
CA GLY A 719 -28.08 -21.99 -32.57
C GLY A 719 -28.14 -21.70 -34.07
N LEU A 720 -27.06 -22.06 -34.76
CA LEU A 720 -27.05 -22.00 -36.21
C LEU A 720 -27.93 -23.12 -36.78
N ASP A 721 -28.72 -22.81 -37.80
CA ASP A 721 -29.40 -23.85 -38.57
C ASP A 721 -28.36 -24.74 -39.28
N THR A 722 -28.72 -25.98 -39.58
CA THR A 722 -27.76 -27.00 -40.09
C THR A 722 -27.05 -26.59 -41.38
N ASP A 723 -27.69 -25.75 -42.20
CA ASP A 723 -27.17 -25.25 -43.48
C ASP A 723 -26.63 -23.81 -43.40
N GLU A 724 -26.65 -23.17 -42.23
CA GLU A 724 -26.27 -21.77 -42.07
C GLU A 724 -24.75 -21.60 -42.01
N VAL A 725 -24.19 -20.88 -42.98
CA VAL A 725 -22.75 -20.55 -43.00
C VAL A 725 -22.47 -19.39 -42.04
N HIS A 726 -21.49 -19.59 -41.17
CA HIS A 726 -21.09 -18.57 -40.21
C HIS A 726 -20.61 -17.27 -40.89
N ALA A 727 -21.16 -16.13 -40.46
CA ALA A 727 -20.84 -14.75 -40.86
C ALA A 727 -19.36 -14.49 -41.18
N LEU A 728 -18.44 -14.84 -40.28
CA LEU A 728 -16.98 -14.65 -40.47
C LEU A 728 -16.36 -15.32 -41.71
N PHE A 729 -17.07 -16.27 -42.34
CA PHE A 729 -16.65 -16.96 -43.56
C PHE A 729 -17.36 -16.45 -44.82
N LYS A 730 -18.33 -15.54 -44.70
CA LYS A 730 -19.02 -14.97 -45.84
C LYS A 730 -18.18 -13.87 -46.49
N ASP A 731 -18.24 -13.78 -47.82
CA ASP A 731 -17.44 -12.84 -48.60
C ASP A 731 -17.92 -11.39 -48.54
N ASP A 732 -19.16 -11.17 -48.07
CA ASP A 732 -19.78 -9.86 -47.83
C ASP A 732 -19.19 -9.14 -46.61
N ILE A 733 -18.57 -9.86 -45.68
CA ILE A 733 -17.89 -9.27 -44.50
C ILE A 733 -16.45 -8.88 -44.85
N ARG A 734 -16.31 -7.88 -45.72
CA ARG A 734 -15.02 -7.32 -46.15
C ARG A 734 -15.01 -5.80 -46.02
N PRO A 735 -14.60 -5.26 -44.86
CA PRO A 735 -14.48 -3.83 -44.65
C PRO A 735 -13.65 -3.16 -45.75
N SER A 736 -14.08 -1.97 -46.19
CA SER A 736 -13.46 -1.18 -47.24
C SER A 736 -11.97 -0.94 -46.97
N SER A 737 -11.65 -0.74 -45.69
CA SER A 737 -10.30 -0.54 -45.16
C SER A 737 -9.32 -1.70 -45.36
N MET A 738 -9.80 -2.91 -45.63
CA MET A 738 -8.91 -4.06 -45.91
C MET A 738 -8.35 -4.05 -47.34
N LYS A 739 -8.78 -3.10 -48.19
CA LYS A 739 -8.19 -2.88 -49.51
C LYS A 739 -6.84 -2.15 -49.44
N SER A 740 -6.48 -1.53 -48.31
CA SER A 740 -5.20 -0.84 -48.15
C SER A 740 -4.11 -1.75 -47.57
N LEU A 741 -2.96 -1.86 -48.26
CA LEU A 741 -1.76 -2.57 -47.81
C LEU A 741 -1.21 -2.02 -46.47
N GLU A 742 -1.54 -0.77 -46.13
CA GLU A 742 -1.01 -0.03 -44.98
C GLU A 742 -1.33 -0.68 -43.63
N ARG A 743 -2.51 -1.29 -43.45
CA ARG A 743 -2.86 -1.96 -42.18
C ARG A 743 -2.06 -3.24 -41.96
N LEU A 744 -1.76 -3.98 -43.03
CA LEU A 744 -0.92 -5.18 -42.95
C LEU A 744 0.53 -4.81 -42.64
N GLU A 745 1.04 -3.75 -43.26
CA GLU A 745 2.36 -3.20 -42.93
C GLU A 745 2.42 -2.66 -41.49
N GLY A 746 1.37 -1.98 -41.03
CA GLY A 746 1.24 -1.48 -39.66
C GLY A 746 1.25 -2.61 -38.63
N LEU A 747 0.51 -3.70 -38.90
CA LEU A 747 0.51 -4.91 -38.06
C LEU A 747 1.90 -5.56 -38.02
N GLN A 748 2.58 -5.66 -39.17
CA GLN A 748 3.94 -6.22 -39.24
C GLN A 748 4.95 -5.38 -38.45
N LYS A 749 4.90 -4.05 -38.56
CA LYS A 749 5.74 -3.15 -37.76
C LYS A 749 5.44 -3.29 -36.27
N SER A 750 4.16 -3.41 -35.91
CA SER A 750 3.74 -3.64 -34.52
C SER A 750 4.29 -4.96 -33.98
N MET A 751 4.16 -6.06 -34.73
CA MET A 751 4.74 -7.36 -34.37
C MET A 751 6.25 -7.29 -34.18
N GLN A 752 6.99 -6.70 -35.11
CA GLN A 752 8.44 -6.56 -35.01
C GLN A 752 8.86 -5.81 -33.75
N ARG A 753 8.18 -4.68 -33.47
CA ARG A 753 8.41 -3.89 -32.25
C ARG A 753 8.10 -4.70 -30.99
N THR A 754 6.95 -5.38 -30.93
CA THR A 754 6.57 -6.21 -29.78
C THR A 754 7.57 -7.35 -29.54
N VAL A 755 8.11 -7.96 -30.61
CA VAL A 755 9.14 -9.01 -30.51
C VAL A 755 10.44 -8.46 -29.90
N GLU A 756 10.86 -7.26 -30.31
CA GLU A 756 12.03 -6.58 -29.75
C GLU A 756 11.82 -6.25 -28.26
N GLU A 757 10.66 -5.68 -27.90
CA GLU A 757 10.26 -5.36 -26.52
C GLU A 757 10.26 -6.62 -25.61
N VAL A 758 9.64 -7.71 -26.07
CA VAL A 758 9.60 -9.01 -25.35
C VAL A 758 10.99 -9.57 -25.13
N ARG A 759 11.91 -9.37 -26.09
CA ARG A 759 13.27 -9.90 -25.97
C ARG A 759 14.14 -9.11 -25.01
N GLU A 760 14.09 -7.79 -25.13
CA GLU A 760 14.87 -6.89 -24.29
C GLU A 760 14.33 -6.82 -22.86
N GLY A 761 13.13 -7.37 -22.61
CA GLY A 761 12.49 -7.33 -21.29
C GLY A 761 12.09 -5.92 -20.89
N LYS A 762 11.91 -5.02 -21.88
CA LYS A 762 11.54 -3.62 -21.66
C LYS A 762 10.04 -3.46 -21.87
N GLY A 763 9.33 -2.98 -20.86
CA GLY A 763 7.98 -2.46 -20.97
C GLY A 763 8.01 -0.94 -21.14
N ASP A 764 7.14 -0.39 -21.98
CA ASP A 764 6.88 1.06 -22.06
C ASP A 764 5.64 1.38 -21.22
N THR A 765 5.81 1.34 -19.91
CA THR A 765 4.73 1.47 -18.92
C THR A 765 4.06 2.86 -18.99
N GLN A 766 4.81 3.91 -19.37
CA GLN A 766 4.27 5.26 -19.61
C GLN A 766 3.35 5.30 -20.82
N LYS A 767 3.74 4.69 -21.94
CA LYS A 767 2.86 4.61 -23.11
C LYS A 767 1.62 3.77 -22.84
N LYS A 768 1.74 2.69 -22.07
CA LYS A 768 0.60 1.90 -21.59
C LYS A 768 -0.36 2.77 -20.77
N GLN A 769 0.14 3.54 -19.80
CA GLN A 769 -0.69 4.47 -19.04
C GLN A 769 -1.47 5.44 -19.95
N LYS A 770 -0.81 6.06 -20.93
CA LYS A 770 -1.48 6.97 -21.88
C LYS A 770 -2.60 6.31 -22.69
N ILE A 771 -2.41 5.06 -23.13
CA ILE A 771 -3.45 4.32 -23.86
C ILE A 771 -4.68 4.11 -22.96
N LEU A 772 -4.45 3.83 -21.68
CA LEU A 772 -5.51 3.59 -20.71
C LEU A 772 -6.27 4.88 -20.39
N ASP A 773 -5.57 6.00 -20.21
CA ASP A 773 -6.20 7.32 -19.99
C ASP A 773 -7.08 7.73 -21.18
N VAL A 774 -6.62 7.49 -22.41
CA VAL A 774 -7.44 7.72 -23.62
C VAL A 774 -8.68 6.82 -23.61
N ALA A 775 -8.54 5.54 -23.26
CA ALA A 775 -9.67 4.62 -23.20
C ALA A 775 -10.72 5.04 -22.15
N ASP A 776 -10.27 5.55 -21.00
CA ASP A 776 -11.15 6.04 -19.94
C ASP A 776 -11.88 7.31 -20.38
N ARG A 777 -11.17 8.27 -20.98
CA ARG A 777 -11.77 9.50 -21.51
C ARG A 777 -12.84 9.21 -22.56
N VAL A 778 -12.58 8.27 -23.46
CA VAL A 778 -13.55 7.85 -24.48
C VAL A 778 -14.79 7.26 -23.82
N ARG A 779 -14.62 6.43 -22.77
CA ARG A 779 -15.72 5.83 -22.03
C ARG A 779 -16.58 6.87 -21.31
N GLU A 780 -15.96 7.77 -20.57
CA GLU A 780 -16.64 8.87 -19.86
C GLU A 780 -17.41 9.76 -20.83
N THR A 781 -16.74 10.21 -21.90
CA THR A 781 -17.37 11.04 -22.94
C THR A 781 -18.56 10.32 -23.59
N ALA A 782 -18.47 9.00 -23.77
CA ALA A 782 -19.58 8.21 -24.28
C ALA A 782 -20.75 8.15 -23.29
N VAL A 783 -20.49 7.96 -21.98
CA VAL A 783 -21.52 8.00 -20.94
C VAL A 783 -22.20 9.37 -20.90
N ASP A 784 -21.42 10.46 -20.91
CA ASP A 784 -21.95 11.83 -20.84
C ASP A 784 -22.79 12.21 -22.07
N LYS A 785 -22.33 11.84 -23.28
CA LYS A 785 -23.03 12.15 -24.54
C LYS A 785 -24.23 11.26 -24.81
N SER A 786 -24.21 10.03 -24.32
CA SER A 786 -25.24 9.06 -24.63
C SER A 786 -26.49 9.20 -23.76
N GLY A 787 -26.45 9.98 -22.67
CA GLY A 787 -27.63 10.24 -21.85
C GLY A 787 -28.26 8.97 -21.26
N PHE A 788 -27.52 7.85 -21.18
CA PHE A 788 -28.00 6.57 -20.64
C PHE A 788 -28.29 6.61 -19.13
N GLY A 789 -28.16 7.76 -18.49
CA GLY A 789 -28.82 8.07 -17.24
C GLY A 789 -30.20 8.68 -17.47
N ARG A 790 -31.24 7.85 -17.34
CA ARG A 790 -32.63 8.24 -16.99
C ARG A 790 -33.63 8.71 -18.05
N ASN A 791 -33.48 8.43 -19.34
CA ASN A 791 -34.66 8.43 -20.24
C ASN A 791 -34.49 7.41 -21.37
N GLU A 792 -34.56 6.11 -21.05
CA GLU A 792 -35.07 5.17 -22.05
C GLU A 792 -36.54 5.53 -22.24
N VAL A 793 -36.86 6.13 -23.39
CA VAL A 793 -38.22 6.08 -23.91
C VAL A 793 -38.50 4.60 -24.11
N ASP A 794 -39.36 4.04 -23.24
CA ASP A 794 -39.92 2.69 -23.30
C ASP A 794 -40.47 2.42 -24.71
N THR A 795 -39.59 1.99 -25.60
CA THR A 795 -39.98 1.27 -26.81
C THR A 795 -39.89 -0.19 -26.41
N ALA A 796 -41.03 -0.87 -26.44
CA ALA A 796 -41.10 -2.28 -26.09
C ALA A 796 -40.07 -3.03 -26.94
N LYS A 797 -39.02 -3.55 -26.30
CA LYS A 797 -38.01 -4.38 -26.94
C LYS A 797 -38.71 -5.53 -27.66
N SER A 798 -38.31 -5.81 -28.89
CA SER A 798 -38.85 -6.95 -29.64
C SER A 798 -38.48 -8.27 -28.95
N ASP A 799 -39.28 -9.31 -29.18
CA ASP A 799 -39.01 -10.66 -28.66
C ASP A 799 -37.62 -11.16 -29.07
N ALA A 800 -37.09 -10.74 -30.22
CA ALA A 800 -35.75 -11.10 -30.70
C ALA A 800 -34.64 -10.39 -29.91
N GLU A 801 -34.83 -9.12 -29.53
CA GLU A 801 -33.85 -8.36 -28.74
C GLU A 801 -33.74 -8.89 -27.32
N ILE A 802 -34.87 -9.18 -26.66
CA ILE A 802 -34.92 -9.75 -25.30
C ILE A 802 -34.16 -11.09 -25.25
N LYS A 803 -34.36 -11.87 -26.31
CA LYS A 803 -33.77 -13.18 -26.53
C LYS A 803 -32.24 -13.15 -26.70
N VAL A 804 -31.75 -12.21 -27.51
CA VAL A 804 -30.29 -11.97 -27.68
C VAL A 804 -29.67 -11.44 -26.39
N GLU A 805 -30.34 -10.51 -25.70
CA GLU A 805 -29.90 -9.98 -24.40
C GLU A 805 -29.76 -11.10 -23.36
N PHE A 806 -30.73 -12.02 -23.31
CA PHE A 806 -30.68 -13.20 -22.43
C PHE A 806 -29.52 -14.14 -22.78
N ALA A 807 -29.27 -14.39 -24.07
CA ALA A 807 -28.15 -15.23 -24.52
C ALA A 807 -26.78 -14.61 -24.14
N VAL A 808 -26.61 -13.30 -24.35
CA VAL A 808 -25.38 -12.59 -23.96
C VAL A 808 -25.21 -12.59 -22.44
N LYS A 809 -26.29 -12.38 -21.68
CA LYS A 809 -26.26 -12.37 -20.21
C LYS A 809 -25.91 -13.75 -19.66
N SER A 810 -26.58 -14.82 -20.11
CA SER A 810 -26.29 -16.18 -19.66
C SER A 810 -24.86 -16.61 -19.99
N TRP A 811 -24.36 -16.23 -21.17
CA TRP A 811 -22.96 -16.46 -21.56
C TRP A 811 -21.97 -15.71 -20.66
N ALA A 812 -22.22 -14.44 -20.37
CA ALA A 812 -21.36 -13.64 -19.49
C ALA A 812 -21.35 -14.19 -18.06
N VAL A 813 -22.53 -14.51 -17.50
CA VAL A 813 -22.67 -15.12 -16.17
C VAL A 813 -22.00 -16.49 -16.12
N GLY A 814 -22.15 -17.32 -17.16
CA GLY A 814 -21.45 -18.61 -17.27
C GLY A 814 -19.93 -18.47 -17.33
N THR A 815 -19.43 -17.44 -18.01
CA THR A 815 -17.99 -17.14 -18.07
C THR A 815 -17.47 -16.75 -16.69
N THR A 816 -18.19 -15.89 -15.98
CA THR A 816 -17.88 -15.51 -14.59
C THR A 816 -17.91 -16.72 -13.67
N LEU A 817 -18.94 -17.58 -13.76
CA LEU A 817 -19.06 -18.78 -12.93
C LEU A 817 -17.88 -19.74 -13.14
N LEU A 818 -17.56 -20.07 -14.39
CA LEU A 818 -16.45 -20.96 -14.71
C LEU A 818 -15.11 -20.38 -14.27
N GLY A 819 -14.95 -19.07 -14.46
CA GLY A 819 -13.75 -18.33 -14.16
C GLY A 819 -13.48 -18.19 -12.67
N ALA A 820 -14.42 -17.61 -11.92
CA ALA A 820 -14.31 -17.37 -10.49
C ALA A 820 -14.36 -18.67 -9.69
N GLY A 821 -15.28 -19.60 -10.03
CA GLY A 821 -15.45 -20.90 -9.37
C GLY A 821 -14.49 -21.99 -9.85
N ALA A 822 -13.41 -21.64 -10.56
CA ALA A 822 -12.53 -22.60 -11.22
C ALA A 822 -11.81 -23.58 -10.27
N GLU A 823 -11.67 -23.30 -8.98
CA GLU A 823 -11.09 -24.25 -8.01
C GLU A 823 -12.16 -25.18 -7.44
N ASP A 824 -13.34 -24.65 -7.12
CA ASP A 824 -14.41 -25.37 -6.42
C ASP A 824 -15.28 -26.26 -7.33
N LEU A 825 -15.47 -25.86 -8.59
CA LEU A 825 -16.32 -26.62 -9.52
C LEU A 825 -15.72 -28.01 -9.81
N SER A 826 -16.58 -29.00 -10.05
CA SER A 826 -16.13 -30.34 -10.44
C SER A 826 -15.55 -30.35 -11.87
N GLY A 827 -14.69 -31.32 -12.18
CA GLY A 827 -14.09 -31.45 -13.51
C GLY A 827 -15.11 -31.63 -14.65
N GLU A 828 -16.21 -32.34 -14.37
CA GLU A 828 -17.31 -32.56 -15.31
C GLU A 828 -18.09 -31.25 -15.56
N ILE A 829 -18.44 -30.53 -14.49
CA ILE A 829 -19.12 -29.23 -14.60
C ILE A 829 -18.27 -28.23 -15.39
N LYS A 830 -16.96 -28.17 -15.12
CA LYS A 830 -16.03 -27.30 -15.87
C LYS A 830 -16.02 -27.63 -17.36
N GLN A 831 -16.05 -28.92 -17.70
CA GLN A 831 -16.09 -29.34 -19.10
C GLN A 831 -17.40 -28.94 -19.76
N THR A 832 -18.55 -29.21 -19.12
CA THR A 832 -19.87 -28.82 -19.64
C THR A 832 -19.98 -27.31 -19.85
N LEU A 833 -19.54 -26.51 -18.87
CA LEU A 833 -19.49 -25.05 -19.00
C LEU A 833 -18.58 -24.62 -20.15
N ALA A 834 -17.40 -25.21 -20.29
CA ALA A 834 -16.49 -24.90 -21.40
C ALA A 834 -17.11 -25.20 -22.77
N GLU A 835 -17.82 -26.34 -22.90
CA GLU A 835 -18.57 -26.74 -24.10
C GLU A 835 -19.62 -25.69 -24.48
N LEU A 836 -20.50 -25.34 -23.54
CA LEU A 836 -21.57 -24.37 -23.74
C LEU A 836 -21.04 -22.95 -24.01
N LEU A 837 -19.98 -22.52 -23.32
CA LEU A 837 -19.43 -21.17 -23.50
C LEU A 837 -18.81 -20.96 -24.88
N VAL A 838 -18.11 -21.96 -25.41
CA VAL A 838 -17.55 -21.88 -26.76
C VAL A 838 -18.66 -21.92 -27.80
N GLU A 839 -19.64 -22.81 -27.64
CA GLU A 839 -20.75 -22.95 -28.58
C GLU A 839 -21.64 -21.70 -28.63
N LEU A 840 -22.12 -21.24 -27.48
CA LEU A 840 -22.92 -20.03 -27.37
C LEU A 840 -22.12 -18.78 -27.76
N GLY A 841 -20.82 -18.73 -27.45
CA GLY A 841 -19.93 -17.67 -27.91
C GLY A 841 -19.85 -17.59 -29.44
N GLY A 842 -19.70 -18.73 -30.12
CA GLY A 842 -19.73 -18.81 -31.58
C GLY A 842 -21.06 -18.31 -32.16
N VAL A 843 -22.18 -18.71 -31.56
CA VAL A 843 -23.52 -18.23 -31.93
C VAL A 843 -23.66 -16.71 -31.77
N ILE A 844 -23.21 -16.15 -30.64
CA ILE A 844 -23.27 -14.70 -30.40
C ILE A 844 -22.42 -13.96 -31.44
N VAL A 845 -21.19 -14.42 -31.72
CA VAL A 845 -20.35 -13.83 -32.77
C VAL A 845 -21.08 -13.86 -34.11
N HIS A 846 -21.71 -14.98 -34.47
CA HIS A 846 -22.46 -15.10 -35.71
C HIS A 846 -23.56 -14.05 -35.84
N ARG A 847 -24.49 -14.03 -34.89
CA ARG A 847 -25.69 -13.21 -34.92
C ARG A 847 -25.34 -11.72 -34.83
N TRP A 848 -24.43 -11.36 -33.94
CA TRP A 848 -24.00 -9.97 -33.77
C TRP A 848 -23.21 -9.45 -34.97
N THR A 849 -22.30 -10.24 -35.54
CA THR A 849 -21.58 -9.82 -36.75
C THR A 849 -22.53 -9.66 -37.94
N THR A 850 -23.54 -10.54 -38.07
CA THR A 850 -24.56 -10.43 -39.11
C THR A 850 -25.40 -9.14 -38.96
N ALA A 851 -25.79 -8.81 -37.73
CA ALA A 851 -26.49 -7.55 -37.45
C ALA A 851 -25.61 -6.33 -37.80
N ASN A 852 -24.33 -6.36 -37.42
CA ASN A 852 -23.40 -5.27 -37.73
C ASN A 852 -23.12 -5.13 -39.24
N ALA A 853 -23.14 -6.23 -39.99
CA ALA A 853 -22.97 -6.23 -41.43
C ALA A 853 -24.18 -5.66 -42.20
N ALA A 854 -25.35 -5.56 -41.56
CA ALA A 854 -26.53 -4.94 -42.16
C ALA A 854 -26.46 -3.40 -42.18
N VAL A 855 -25.50 -2.79 -41.47
CA VAL A 855 -25.27 -1.33 -41.48
C VAL A 855 -24.64 -0.90 -42.81
N ASP A 856 -25.29 0.05 -43.50
CA ASP A 856 -24.79 0.58 -44.77
C ASP A 856 -23.70 1.65 -44.56
N PHE A 857 -22.48 1.17 -44.28
CA PHE A 857 -21.30 2.04 -44.15
C PHE A 857 -20.95 2.78 -45.44
N ALA A 858 -21.36 2.27 -46.61
CA ALA A 858 -21.12 2.95 -47.87
C ALA A 858 -21.98 4.22 -47.98
N GLN A 859 -23.25 4.15 -47.57
CA GLN A 859 -24.13 5.31 -47.50
C GLN A 859 -23.65 6.30 -46.42
N ILE A 860 -23.30 5.84 -45.22
CA ILE A 860 -22.75 6.70 -44.16
C ILE A 860 -21.49 7.43 -44.65
N LYS A 861 -20.60 6.73 -45.38
CA LYS A 861 -19.42 7.32 -45.97
C LYS A 861 -19.78 8.37 -47.03
N ALA A 862 -20.73 8.09 -47.91
CA ALA A 862 -21.19 9.03 -48.93
C ALA A 862 -21.80 10.30 -48.31
N ASP A 863 -22.61 10.15 -47.26
CA ASP A 863 -23.25 11.27 -46.56
C ASP A 863 -22.20 12.16 -45.88
N LEU A 864 -21.29 11.57 -45.10
CA LEU A 864 -20.25 12.31 -44.36
C LEU A 864 -19.16 12.92 -45.25
N THR A 865 -19.03 12.47 -46.50
CA THR A 865 -18.05 13.00 -47.46
C THR A 865 -18.65 13.94 -48.51
N SER A 866 -19.97 14.18 -48.42
CA SER A 866 -20.70 15.14 -49.24
C SER A 866 -20.09 16.54 -49.15
N ASP A 867 -20.23 17.33 -50.22
CA ASP A 867 -19.70 18.70 -50.24
C ASP A 867 -20.26 19.55 -49.09
N ASP A 868 -21.55 19.36 -48.76
CA ASP A 868 -22.23 20.06 -47.68
C ASP A 868 -21.69 19.67 -46.29
N SER A 869 -21.51 18.37 -46.01
CA SER A 869 -20.98 17.90 -44.72
C SER A 869 -19.51 18.24 -44.52
N ILE A 870 -18.69 18.21 -45.58
CA ILE A 870 -17.29 18.64 -45.51
C ILE A 870 -17.19 20.15 -45.30
N ALA A 871 -18.04 20.95 -45.96
CA ALA A 871 -18.10 22.40 -45.74
C ALA A 871 -18.46 22.74 -44.28
N GLU A 872 -19.40 22.01 -43.69
CA GLU A 872 -19.79 22.16 -42.28
C GLU A 872 -18.65 21.78 -41.30
N LEU A 873 -17.87 20.73 -41.61
CA LEU A 873 -16.73 20.27 -40.81
C LEU A 873 -15.49 21.17 -40.89
N VAL A 874 -15.29 21.87 -42.02
CA VAL A 874 -14.09 22.69 -42.28
C VAL A 874 -14.28 24.15 -41.84
N GLY A 875 -15.50 24.68 -41.84
CA GLY A 875 -15.78 26.09 -41.54
C GLY A 875 -15.01 27.07 -42.45
N ASP A 876 -14.74 28.29 -41.98
CA ASP A 876 -13.97 29.34 -42.70
C ASP A 876 -12.44 29.08 -42.74
N SER A 877 -11.97 27.87 -42.44
CA SER A 877 -10.53 27.57 -42.41
C SER A 877 -9.98 27.25 -43.80
N ASP A 878 -8.76 27.74 -44.11
CA ASP A 878 -7.99 27.53 -45.36
C ASP A 878 -7.57 26.05 -45.61
N ASN A 879 -8.21 25.09 -44.95
CA ASN A 879 -7.89 23.67 -45.07
C ASN A 879 -8.33 23.12 -46.43
N ASN A 880 -7.46 22.30 -47.02
CA ASN A 880 -7.71 21.66 -48.30
C ASN A 880 -8.87 20.64 -48.17
N ILE A 881 -10.03 20.97 -48.73
CA ILE A 881 -11.27 20.17 -48.72
C ILE A 881 -11.01 18.70 -49.11
N ALA A 882 -10.10 18.47 -50.07
CA ALA A 882 -9.72 17.13 -50.51
C ALA A 882 -9.01 16.31 -49.41
N GLU A 883 -8.15 16.95 -48.61
CA GLU A 883 -7.44 16.30 -47.51
C GLU A 883 -8.40 15.94 -46.36
N MET A 884 -9.35 16.82 -46.06
CA MET A 884 -10.37 16.57 -45.04
C MET A 884 -11.33 15.45 -45.44
N ARG A 885 -11.75 15.42 -46.71
CA ARG A 885 -12.54 14.30 -47.26
C ARG A 885 -11.80 12.98 -47.10
N GLN A 886 -10.51 12.92 -47.46
CA GLN A 886 -9.69 11.72 -47.29
C GLN A 886 -9.56 11.28 -45.83
N LYS A 887 -9.44 12.23 -44.89
CA LYS A 887 -9.42 11.93 -43.44
C LYS A 887 -10.74 11.33 -42.96
N VAL A 888 -11.88 11.91 -43.34
CA VAL A 888 -13.22 11.40 -42.98
C VAL A 888 -13.43 10.01 -43.55
N GLU A 889 -13.07 9.78 -44.83
CA GLU A 889 -13.12 8.46 -45.45
C GLU A 889 -12.32 7.42 -44.66
N GLY A 890 -11.09 7.78 -44.25
CA GLY A 890 -10.23 6.92 -43.44
C GLY A 890 -10.81 6.61 -42.05
N VAL A 891 -11.49 7.57 -41.42
CA VAL A 891 -12.16 7.36 -40.12
C VAL A 891 -13.34 6.40 -40.24
N VAL A 892 -14.21 6.59 -41.24
CA VAL A 892 -15.35 5.67 -41.48
C VAL A 892 -14.87 4.25 -41.76
N ASP A 893 -13.80 4.11 -42.53
CA ASP A 893 -13.12 2.83 -42.82
C ASP A 893 -12.53 2.15 -41.56
N ILE A 894 -12.08 2.93 -40.57
CA ILE A 894 -11.65 2.42 -39.25
C ILE A 894 -12.85 1.98 -38.41
N LEU A 895 -13.91 2.79 -38.40
CA LEU A 895 -15.14 2.50 -37.66
C LEU A 895 -15.82 1.22 -38.18
N GLU A 896 -15.99 1.07 -39.49
CA GLU A 896 -16.56 -0.13 -40.13
C GLU A 896 -15.82 -1.40 -39.67
N PHE A 897 -14.49 -1.39 -39.73
CA PHE A 897 -13.69 -2.52 -39.28
C PHE A 897 -13.81 -2.77 -37.78
N ALA A 898 -13.77 -1.72 -36.95
CA ALA A 898 -13.88 -1.85 -35.51
C ALA A 898 -15.24 -2.45 -35.11
N PHE A 899 -16.31 -1.98 -35.74
CA PHE A 899 -17.68 -2.40 -35.51
C PHE A 899 -17.90 -3.87 -35.91
N LEU A 900 -17.39 -4.29 -37.08
CA LEU A 900 -17.48 -5.69 -37.51
C LEU A 900 -16.59 -6.62 -36.67
N ALA A 901 -15.44 -6.15 -36.19
CA ALA A 901 -14.50 -6.95 -35.39
C ALA A 901 -14.93 -7.09 -33.92
N GLU A 902 -15.81 -6.21 -33.46
CA GLU A 902 -16.22 -6.12 -32.06
C GLU A 902 -16.77 -7.42 -31.47
N PRO A 903 -17.69 -8.16 -32.13
CA PRO A 903 -18.28 -9.37 -31.53
C PRO A 903 -17.22 -10.43 -31.22
N THR A 904 -16.33 -10.68 -32.17
CA THR A 904 -15.23 -11.66 -31.99
C THR A 904 -14.25 -11.20 -30.90
N ARG A 905 -13.90 -9.90 -30.90
CA ARG A 905 -12.98 -9.34 -29.90
C ARG A 905 -13.55 -9.38 -28.49
N ARG A 906 -14.85 -9.09 -28.33
CA ARG A 906 -15.52 -9.13 -27.03
C ARG A 906 -15.66 -10.54 -26.50
N ILE A 907 -16.06 -11.51 -27.32
CA ILE A 907 -16.18 -12.91 -26.91
C ILE A 907 -14.81 -13.48 -26.50
N LEU A 908 -13.79 -13.38 -27.37
CA LEU A 908 -12.44 -13.86 -27.03
C LEU A 908 -11.85 -13.10 -25.85
N GLY A 909 -12.02 -11.77 -25.82
CA GLY A 909 -11.52 -10.92 -24.73
C GLY A 909 -12.14 -11.31 -23.40
N HIS A 910 -13.47 -11.36 -23.31
CA HIS A 910 -14.18 -11.66 -22.07
C HIS A 910 -13.92 -13.10 -21.60
N LEU A 911 -13.86 -14.08 -22.50
CA LEU A 911 -13.53 -15.46 -22.14
C LEU A 911 -12.09 -15.58 -21.62
N CYS A 912 -11.13 -14.93 -22.28
CA CYS A 912 -9.73 -14.95 -21.89
C CYS A 912 -9.41 -14.03 -20.68
N GLU A 913 -10.30 -13.13 -20.27
CA GLU A 913 -10.15 -12.37 -19.01
C GLU A 913 -10.91 -13.04 -17.85
N GLY A 914 -12.16 -13.42 -18.09
CA GLY A 914 -13.03 -14.03 -17.09
C GLY A 914 -12.62 -15.45 -16.71
N ALA A 915 -12.25 -16.28 -17.67
CA ALA A 915 -12.01 -17.72 -17.46
C ALA A 915 -10.62 -18.20 -17.89
N ARG A 916 -9.56 -17.47 -17.50
CA ARG A 916 -8.17 -17.78 -17.91
C ARG A 916 -7.37 -18.68 -16.95
N GLN A 917 -7.99 -19.18 -15.88
CA GLN A 917 -7.23 -19.83 -14.82
C GLN A 917 -6.55 -21.11 -15.32
N LYS A 918 -5.26 -21.31 -14.98
CA LYS A 918 -4.50 -22.50 -15.41
C LYS A 918 -5.12 -23.83 -14.95
N VAL A 919 -5.83 -23.83 -13.83
CA VAL A 919 -6.55 -25.02 -13.34
C VAL A 919 -7.65 -25.48 -14.32
N LEU A 920 -8.15 -24.58 -15.17
CA LEU A 920 -9.14 -24.91 -16.20
C LEU A 920 -8.54 -25.60 -17.43
N ALA A 921 -7.22 -25.51 -17.65
CA ALA A 921 -6.56 -25.97 -18.89
C ALA A 921 -6.94 -27.40 -19.27
N THR A 922 -6.97 -28.31 -18.30
CA THR A 922 -7.31 -29.73 -18.54
C THR A 922 -8.79 -29.94 -18.89
N SER A 923 -9.70 -29.22 -18.23
CA SER A 923 -11.14 -29.33 -18.52
C SER A 923 -11.48 -28.69 -19.87
N VAL A 924 -10.89 -27.54 -20.17
CA VAL A 924 -11.04 -26.87 -21.47
C VAL A 924 -10.47 -27.72 -22.59
N GLU A 925 -9.28 -28.31 -22.43
CA GLU A 925 -8.70 -29.21 -23.44
C GLU A 925 -9.57 -30.45 -23.74
N ARG A 926 -10.31 -30.95 -22.75
CA ARG A 926 -11.19 -32.11 -22.88
C ARG A 926 -12.53 -31.79 -23.53
N ALA A 927 -12.98 -30.53 -23.44
CA ALA A 927 -14.19 -30.05 -24.07
C ALA A 927 -14.20 -30.38 -25.57
N ARG A 928 -15.34 -30.84 -26.07
CA ARG A 928 -15.51 -31.19 -27.48
C ARG A 928 -16.40 -30.17 -28.16
N HIS A 929 -15.92 -29.67 -29.29
CA HIS A 929 -16.63 -28.67 -30.07
C HIS A 929 -16.66 -29.08 -31.53
N ASN A 930 -17.74 -28.72 -32.21
CA ASN A 930 -17.90 -28.90 -33.64
C ASN A 930 -17.90 -27.53 -34.33
N GLY A 931 -17.29 -27.48 -35.51
CA GLY A 931 -17.28 -26.27 -36.35
C GLY A 931 -16.04 -25.40 -36.16
N LEU A 932 -15.52 -24.89 -37.27
CA LEU A 932 -14.24 -24.18 -37.32
C LEU A 932 -14.18 -22.93 -36.43
N VAL A 933 -15.29 -22.20 -36.24
CA VAL A 933 -15.31 -21.02 -35.36
C VAL A 933 -15.21 -21.42 -33.90
N ASN A 934 -15.91 -22.49 -33.51
CA ASN A 934 -15.87 -23.00 -32.14
C ASN A 934 -14.47 -23.55 -31.82
N GLU A 935 -13.86 -24.31 -32.74
CA GLU A 935 -12.46 -24.76 -32.62
C GLU A 935 -11.48 -23.57 -32.57
N LEU A 936 -11.78 -22.46 -33.24
CA LEU A 936 -10.96 -21.26 -33.20
C LEU A 936 -11.05 -20.56 -31.86
N ILE A 937 -12.26 -20.36 -31.33
CA ILE A 937 -12.50 -19.78 -30.01
C ILE A 937 -11.85 -20.66 -28.93
N HIS A 938 -12.06 -21.97 -29.01
CA HIS A 938 -11.46 -22.96 -28.11
C HIS A 938 -9.94 -22.93 -28.14
N GLY A 939 -9.33 -23.00 -29.33
CA GLY A 939 -7.88 -22.97 -29.50
C GLY A 939 -7.25 -21.66 -29.04
N ALA A 940 -7.90 -20.52 -29.33
CA ALA A 940 -7.43 -19.20 -28.89
C ALA A 940 -7.50 -19.07 -27.35
N TRP A 941 -8.60 -19.52 -26.75
CA TRP A 941 -8.79 -19.49 -25.31
C TRP A 941 -7.82 -20.44 -24.58
N LEU A 942 -7.68 -21.69 -25.05
CA LEU A 942 -6.75 -22.65 -24.47
C LEU A 942 -5.29 -22.16 -24.58
N SER A 943 -4.92 -21.54 -25.70
CA SER A 943 -3.58 -20.96 -25.88
C SER A 943 -3.30 -19.79 -24.92
N ASP A 944 -4.35 -19.08 -24.50
CA ASP A 944 -4.25 -17.97 -23.55
C ASP A 944 -4.19 -18.44 -22.08
N ILE A 945 -4.85 -19.58 -21.77
CA ILE A 945 -4.75 -20.28 -20.47
C ILE A 945 -3.37 -20.95 -20.33
N ASP A 946 -3.01 -21.78 -21.30
CA ASP A 946 -1.81 -22.62 -21.34
C ASP A 946 -1.29 -22.72 -22.78
N SER A 947 -0.26 -21.93 -23.05
CA SER A 947 0.32 -21.80 -24.39
C SER A 947 0.82 -23.14 -24.95
N ASP A 948 1.35 -24.03 -24.11
CA ASP A 948 1.87 -25.34 -24.53
C ASP A 948 0.76 -26.26 -25.04
N ARG A 949 -0.39 -26.25 -24.36
CA ARG A 949 -1.52 -27.11 -24.72
C ARG A 949 -2.30 -26.56 -25.90
N GLY A 950 -2.48 -25.23 -25.95
CA GLY A 950 -3.29 -24.58 -26.97
C GLY A 950 -2.60 -24.38 -28.31
N GLU A 951 -1.26 -24.23 -28.34
CA GLU A 951 -0.52 -23.84 -29.55
C GLU A 951 -0.80 -24.76 -30.73
N LYS A 952 -0.68 -26.07 -30.52
CA LYS A 952 -0.89 -27.04 -31.61
C LYS A 952 -2.33 -26.99 -32.14
N LEU A 953 -3.30 -26.94 -31.23
CA LEU A 953 -4.72 -26.89 -31.58
C LEU A 953 -5.02 -25.64 -32.40
N LEU A 954 -4.61 -24.46 -31.92
CA LEU A 954 -4.86 -23.21 -32.62
C LEU A 954 -4.13 -23.15 -33.97
N ALA A 955 -2.88 -23.60 -34.03
CA ALA A 955 -2.11 -23.64 -35.27
C ALA A 955 -2.78 -24.55 -36.32
N ASP A 956 -3.22 -25.74 -35.92
CA ASP A 956 -3.90 -26.68 -36.82
C ASP A 956 -5.24 -26.10 -37.30
N THR A 957 -6.05 -25.47 -36.42
CA THR A 957 -7.28 -24.77 -36.80
C THR A 957 -7.01 -23.63 -37.79
N VAL A 958 -5.99 -22.79 -37.52
CA VAL A 958 -5.61 -21.65 -38.36
C VAL A 958 -5.12 -22.06 -39.75
N ARG A 959 -4.44 -23.20 -39.86
CA ARG A 959 -4.04 -23.78 -41.16
C ARG A 959 -5.24 -24.27 -41.96
N ASN A 960 -6.29 -24.74 -41.30
CA ASN A 960 -7.52 -25.18 -41.93
C ASN A 960 -8.54 -24.05 -42.18
N LEU A 961 -8.31 -22.85 -41.65
CA LEU A 961 -9.18 -21.69 -41.88
C LEU A 961 -9.22 -21.30 -43.37
N PRO A 962 -10.42 -20.99 -43.92
CA PRO A 962 -10.54 -20.41 -45.25
C PRO A 962 -9.75 -19.10 -45.38
N PRO A 963 -9.44 -18.66 -46.61
CA PRO A 963 -8.75 -17.39 -46.85
C PRO A 963 -9.69 -16.21 -46.56
N SER A 964 -9.95 -15.94 -45.27
CA SER A 964 -10.69 -14.79 -44.76
C SER A 964 -9.70 -13.79 -44.16
N PRO A 965 -9.31 -12.73 -44.92
CA PRO A 965 -8.41 -11.69 -44.43
C PRO A 965 -8.90 -11.01 -43.14
N PHE A 966 -10.23 -10.85 -43.02
CA PHE A 966 -10.86 -10.15 -41.92
C PHE A 966 -10.66 -10.92 -40.62
N LEU A 967 -11.07 -12.20 -40.60
CA LEU A 967 -10.94 -13.07 -39.45
C LEU A 967 -9.47 -13.21 -38.99
N ARG A 968 -8.56 -13.39 -39.95
CA ARG A 968 -7.12 -13.50 -39.67
C ARG A 968 -6.56 -12.21 -39.05
N LEU A 969 -6.96 -11.04 -39.55
CA LEU A 969 -6.54 -9.76 -38.96
C LEU A 969 -7.10 -9.57 -37.55
N VAL A 970 -8.39 -9.90 -37.35
CA VAL A 970 -9.03 -9.82 -36.03
C VAL A 970 -8.30 -10.72 -35.02
N LEU A 971 -8.05 -11.99 -35.38
CA LEU A 971 -7.35 -12.94 -34.52
C LEU A 971 -5.89 -12.53 -34.24
N ALA A 972 -5.14 -12.08 -35.24
CA ALA A 972 -3.78 -11.61 -35.04
C ALA A 972 -3.74 -10.37 -34.12
N THR A 973 -4.65 -9.41 -34.30
CA THR A 973 -4.74 -8.25 -33.39
C THR A 973 -5.11 -8.65 -31.97
N HIS A 974 -5.97 -9.66 -31.81
CA HIS A 974 -6.31 -10.20 -30.49
C HIS A 974 -5.07 -10.79 -29.81
N LEU A 975 -4.35 -11.72 -30.47
CA LEU A 975 -3.13 -12.34 -29.92
C LEU A 975 -2.06 -11.30 -29.54
N LEU A 976 -1.83 -10.28 -30.38
CA LEU A 976 -0.89 -9.21 -30.06
C LEU A 976 -1.32 -8.39 -28.86
N THR A 977 -2.62 -8.13 -28.72
CA THR A 977 -3.17 -7.44 -27.54
C THR A 977 -2.92 -8.27 -26.27
N ARG A 978 -3.09 -9.59 -26.33
CA ARG A 978 -2.78 -10.50 -25.22
C ARG A 978 -1.30 -10.47 -24.83
N VAL A 979 -0.40 -10.50 -25.81
CA VAL A 979 1.07 -10.41 -25.59
C VAL A 979 1.48 -9.08 -24.97
N TYR A 980 0.77 -8.00 -25.32
CA TYR A 980 1.08 -6.66 -24.85
C TYR A 980 0.57 -6.39 -23.44
N TRP A 981 -0.65 -6.84 -23.09
CA TRP A 981 -1.30 -6.52 -21.81
C TRP A 981 -1.31 -7.64 -20.78
N ASN A 982 -1.43 -8.90 -21.21
CA ASN A 982 -1.97 -9.97 -20.36
C ASN A 982 -0.98 -11.09 -20.05
N HIS A 983 0.05 -11.30 -20.87
CA HIS A 983 1.07 -12.33 -20.66
C HIS A 983 2.38 -11.71 -20.18
N TRP A 984 2.95 -12.30 -19.12
CA TRP A 984 4.22 -11.86 -18.54
C TRP A 984 5.37 -12.83 -18.83
N ARG A 985 5.10 -14.13 -18.96
CA ARG A 985 6.12 -15.15 -19.23
C ARG A 985 6.63 -14.99 -20.65
N LYS A 986 7.94 -14.86 -20.78
CA LYS A 986 8.60 -14.68 -22.08
C LYS A 986 8.27 -15.80 -23.07
N GLU A 987 8.25 -17.05 -22.62
CA GLU A 987 7.95 -18.22 -23.46
C GLU A 987 6.52 -18.18 -24.01
N ASP A 988 5.52 -17.93 -23.15
CA ASP A 988 4.12 -17.80 -23.55
C ASP A 988 3.93 -16.66 -24.56
N ARG A 989 4.57 -15.51 -24.31
CA ARG A 989 4.54 -14.34 -25.21
C ARG A 989 5.12 -14.67 -26.58
N LEU A 990 6.21 -15.41 -26.64
CA LEU A 990 6.85 -15.81 -27.90
C LEU A 990 5.98 -16.79 -28.69
N LYS A 991 5.37 -17.79 -28.05
CA LYS A 991 4.44 -18.72 -28.72
C LYS A 991 3.22 -18.01 -29.29
N LEU A 992 2.61 -17.09 -28.53
CA LEU A 992 1.49 -16.29 -29.03
C LEU A 992 1.89 -15.37 -30.20
N LEU A 993 3.14 -14.87 -30.22
CA LEU A 993 3.67 -14.13 -31.36
C LEU A 993 3.89 -15.02 -32.58
N ASP A 994 4.35 -16.25 -32.40
CA ASP A 994 4.51 -17.24 -33.48
C ASP A 994 3.15 -17.64 -34.06
N LEU A 995 2.14 -17.85 -33.20
CA LEU A 995 0.74 -18.07 -33.60
C LEU A 995 0.18 -16.87 -34.37
N ALA A 996 0.40 -15.64 -33.89
CA ALA A 996 -0.03 -14.43 -34.61
C ALA A 996 0.63 -14.32 -35.99
N ALA A 997 1.89 -14.74 -36.13
CA ALA A 997 2.59 -14.81 -37.41
C ALA A 997 2.00 -15.87 -38.34
N GLU A 998 1.65 -17.05 -37.82
CA GLU A 998 1.01 -18.13 -38.57
C GLU A 998 -0.37 -17.72 -39.11
N VAL A 999 -1.14 -16.98 -38.31
CA VAL A 999 -2.45 -16.44 -38.70
C VAL A 999 -2.37 -15.53 -39.94
N ILE A 1000 -1.36 -14.65 -40.00
CA ILE A 1000 -1.20 -13.68 -41.10
C ILE A 1000 -0.35 -14.19 -42.27
N GLN A 1001 0.31 -15.34 -42.13
CA GLN A 1001 1.21 -15.90 -43.13
C GLN A 1001 0.55 -16.03 -44.52
N PRO A 1002 -0.71 -16.52 -44.66
CA PRO A 1002 -1.32 -16.67 -45.99
C PRO A 1002 -1.62 -15.34 -46.69
N MET A 1003 -1.58 -14.22 -45.97
CA MET A 1003 -1.91 -12.89 -46.47
C MET A 1003 -0.66 -12.08 -46.89
N THR A 1004 0.55 -12.55 -46.56
CA THR A 1004 1.78 -11.76 -46.72
C THR A 1004 2.98 -12.63 -47.10
N ARG A 1005 3.95 -12.10 -47.86
CA ARG A 1005 5.26 -12.74 -48.10
C ARG A 1005 6.17 -12.55 -46.88
N LEU A 1006 5.80 -13.10 -45.73
CA LEU A 1006 6.65 -13.06 -44.53
C LEU A 1006 7.76 -14.12 -44.64
N ASP A 1007 9.02 -13.68 -44.52
CA ASP A 1007 10.16 -14.59 -44.41
C ASP A 1007 10.13 -15.23 -43.00
N LYS A 1008 9.49 -16.41 -42.92
CA LYS A 1008 9.42 -17.29 -41.74
C LYS A 1008 10.79 -17.45 -41.09
N GLY A 1009 11.85 -17.47 -41.89
CA GLY A 1009 13.23 -17.59 -41.44
C GLY A 1009 13.77 -16.37 -40.71
N LYS A 1010 13.24 -15.16 -40.95
CA LYS A 1010 13.67 -13.93 -40.26
C LYS A 1010 13.04 -13.84 -38.87
N ILE A 1011 11.73 -14.08 -38.74
CA ILE A 1011 11.03 -14.09 -37.44
C ILE A 1011 11.53 -15.25 -36.57
N GLN A 1012 11.69 -16.47 -37.09
CA GLN A 1012 12.28 -17.59 -36.34
C GLN A 1012 13.76 -17.36 -35.96
N ARG A 1013 14.60 -16.80 -36.86
CA ARG A 1013 16.00 -16.42 -36.51
C ARG A 1013 16.10 -15.26 -35.53
N ILE A 1014 15.09 -14.40 -35.53
CA ILE A 1014 14.89 -13.38 -34.52
C ILE A 1014 14.55 -14.18 -33.24
N VAL A 1015 13.43 -14.89 -33.14
CA VAL A 1015 12.93 -15.59 -31.93
C VAL A 1015 13.99 -16.51 -31.27
N GLN A 1016 14.83 -17.19 -32.04
CA GLN A 1016 15.83 -18.16 -31.57
C GLN A 1016 17.24 -17.59 -31.30
N ARG A 1017 17.54 -16.31 -31.56
CA ARG A 1017 18.87 -15.73 -31.27
C ARG A 1017 19.02 -15.40 -29.78
N GLU A 1018 19.72 -16.25 -29.03
CA GLU A 1018 20.24 -15.91 -27.70
C GLU A 1018 21.09 -14.63 -27.77
N PRO A 1019 21.04 -13.75 -26.74
CA PRO A 1019 21.93 -12.62 -26.66
C PRO A 1019 23.38 -13.14 -26.59
N ALA A 1020 24.26 -12.58 -27.42
CA ALA A 1020 25.69 -12.82 -27.31
C ALA A 1020 26.11 -12.47 -25.88
N SER A 1021 26.37 -13.50 -25.07
CA SER A 1021 26.94 -13.33 -23.73
C SER A 1021 28.11 -12.36 -23.79
N SER A 1022 28.14 -11.45 -22.84
CA SER A 1022 29.28 -10.62 -22.48
C SER A 1022 30.45 -11.54 -22.09
N ARG A 1023 31.10 -12.16 -23.07
CA ARG A 1023 32.42 -12.76 -22.92
C ARG A 1023 33.38 -11.62 -22.61
N SER A 1024 33.57 -11.40 -21.31
CA SER A 1024 34.72 -10.70 -20.77
C SER A 1024 35.98 -11.24 -21.47
N ARG A 1025 36.60 -10.39 -22.27
CA ARG A 1025 37.91 -10.69 -22.86
C ARG A 1025 38.88 -10.96 -21.70
N PRO A 1026 39.56 -12.11 -21.65
CA PRO A 1026 40.57 -12.34 -20.63
C PRO A 1026 41.72 -11.36 -20.85
N ARG A 1027 42.07 -10.63 -19.78
CA ARG A 1027 43.25 -9.74 -19.71
C ARG A 1027 44.48 -10.51 -20.18
N ARG A 1028 45.06 -10.07 -21.31
CA ARG A 1028 46.41 -10.48 -21.75
C ARG A 1028 47.41 -10.16 -20.64
N LYS A 1029 47.98 -11.19 -20.01
CA LYS A 1029 49.23 -11.09 -19.23
C LYS A 1029 50.32 -10.56 -20.15
N ARG A 1030 50.80 -9.34 -19.90
CA ARG A 1030 52.08 -8.85 -20.43
C ARG A 1030 53.20 -9.66 -19.77
N GLY A 1031 53.77 -10.60 -20.51
CA GLY A 1031 55.08 -11.15 -20.21
C GLY A 1031 56.16 -10.13 -20.57
N ARG A 1032 56.89 -9.65 -19.57
CA ARG A 1032 58.20 -8.99 -19.73
C ARG A 1032 59.23 -10.07 -20.08
N LYS A 1033 59.87 -9.94 -21.24
CA LYS A 1033 61.27 -10.32 -21.50
C LYS A 1033 61.80 -9.33 -22.54
N GLY A 1034 62.92 -8.67 -22.22
CA GLY A 1034 63.51 -7.56 -22.98
C GLY A 1034 63.40 -6.28 -22.21
#